data_AF-A0A329T2P8-F1
#
_entry.id   AF-A0A329T2P8-F1
#
_cell.length_a   1.000
_cell.length_b   1.000
_cell.length_c   1.000
_cell.angle_alpha   90.00
_cell.angle_beta   90.00
_cell.angle_gamma   90.00
#
_symmetry.space_group_name_H-M   'P 1'
#
loop_
_entity.id
_entity.type
_entity.pdbx_description
1 polymer ?
#
loop_
_entity_poly.entity_id
_entity_poly.type
_entity_poly.pdbx_seq_one_letter_code
_entity_poly.pdbx_strand_id
1 'polypeptide(L)'
;MNCRTIARLVVEQCLPANENALPHVVRSIDAYLTPLLCHEIFTAACEGGASRCILDFLLQRTTPVWKEAAHAAVRGGHLDVIRWMTELQDGRGPWRADFDDGLQTAATQGHLAIVKWLYERGIELDTMREMMESISYIERSTLYVLCSWKALESAAEHGHLEVVQWILTTRTCMRTSGAMDRAVANGHLVIAQWLHTVSCQSCSTWAVDTAAKNGHLEMLQWLQSIHLLNCTTAAMDGAAENGHLEILKWLHQTRDEGCSSTALQLAADNGHLEVVKWLDGNINCSSNVQWNCNVVAERGHLDVLQWLHEHFPSTFPDDVMDDAAGSGRLDVIKWLHEYRSERCTIMASLEVARSGDLEAVKWFHEHYSDQFAPQAMNQAARNGHLHIVRWLHENRGEGCTPYAMDDAAINGHLDVVLYLLEHRNEGFSRFAMASARNIEVQCLFATSDTSPRPRRSHVSNDQLIMLQAVYKRRPAFVKGCLRSLANIALREGNIEILDWLNQLGLHVELHTTIPIRQAVGRGDVKLLQWFYWNEFELHDPDLLHLAVQKEQLDAARWLSKHGFKITSLSLIEEAGRKEMVPMLRWLVEHGPPLDFGTAMKLTVEYFHNEIAWWVSESDRVQIVLEALQKEKQDVLGWILTRTRFENVSSQQRIRDAIQRAPESIILRIEEDLSDLEECKWCFLPTNKRRYSEMELAS
;
A
#
# COMPACT_ATOMS: atom_id res chain seq x y z
N MET A 1 -27.31 11.84 26.75
CA MET A 1 -28.15 12.70 25.91
C MET A 1 -28.18 12.09 24.50
N ASN A 2 -29.37 12.08 23.88
CA ASN A 2 -29.82 11.16 22.84
C ASN A 2 -28.97 11.08 21.56
N CYS A 3 -28.89 9.86 21.02
CA CYS A 3 -28.37 9.49 19.71
C CYS A 3 -28.87 10.43 18.61
N ARG A 4 -27.96 11.22 18.04
CA ARG A 4 -28.18 11.88 16.74
C ARG A 4 -27.60 10.98 15.66
N THR A 5 -28.47 10.28 14.95
CA THR A 5 -28.12 9.57 13.71
C THR A 5 -27.64 10.59 12.67
N ILE A 6 -26.57 10.28 11.94
CA ILE A 6 -25.95 11.14 10.90
C ILE A 6 -26.99 11.63 9.87
N ALA A 7 -28.05 10.85 9.61
CA ALA A 7 -29.17 11.24 8.75
C ALA A 7 -29.91 12.49 9.23
N ARG A 8 -30.02 12.74 10.54
CA ARG A 8 -30.72 13.91 11.08
C ARG A 8 -29.90 15.20 10.91
N LEU A 9 -28.58 15.07 10.91
CA LEU A 9 -27.62 16.17 10.74
C LEU A 9 -27.60 16.69 9.28
N VAL A 10 -27.78 15.78 8.31
CA VAL A 10 -27.93 16.12 6.88
C VAL A 10 -29.31 16.70 6.58
N VAL A 11 -30.37 16.20 7.22
CA VAL A 11 -31.74 16.70 7.03
C VAL A 11 -31.94 18.09 7.64
N GLU A 12 -31.32 18.41 8.79
CA GLU A 12 -31.40 19.74 9.42
C GLU A 12 -30.69 20.86 8.61
N GLN A 13 -29.64 20.55 7.85
CA GLN A 13 -28.91 21.55 7.06
C GLN A 13 -29.49 21.80 5.67
N CYS A 14 -30.21 20.83 5.10
CA CYS A 14 -30.65 20.89 3.69
C CYS A 14 -32.18 20.99 3.50
N LEU A 15 -33.00 20.75 4.53
CA LEU A 15 -34.46 20.82 4.44
C LEU A 15 -35.03 21.62 5.61
N PRO A 16 -35.72 22.76 5.36
CA PRO A 16 -36.33 23.54 6.43
C PRO A 16 -37.37 22.69 7.16
N ALA A 17 -37.30 22.75 8.49
CA ALA A 17 -38.08 21.97 9.44
C ALA A 17 -39.56 21.84 9.06
N ASN A 18 -39.95 20.63 8.67
CA ASN A 18 -41.32 20.16 8.76
C ASN A 18 -41.28 18.72 9.26
N GLU A 19 -41.87 18.47 10.43
CA GLU A 19 -41.77 17.25 11.24
C GLU A 19 -42.39 15.98 10.61
N ASN A 20 -42.69 15.99 9.31
CA ASN A 20 -43.33 14.89 8.59
C ASN A 20 -42.52 14.39 7.37
N ALA A 21 -41.19 14.54 7.39
CA ALA A 21 -40.33 13.92 6.38
C ALA A 21 -40.36 12.39 6.51
N LEU A 22 -41.24 11.79 5.70
CA LEU A 22 -41.48 10.37 5.41
C LEU A 22 -40.42 9.39 5.96
N PRO A 23 -40.81 8.46 6.87
CA PRO A 23 -39.99 7.31 7.26
C PRO A 23 -39.45 6.51 6.07
N HIS A 24 -40.11 6.60 4.91
CA HIS A 24 -39.68 6.03 3.65
C HIS A 24 -38.41 6.71 3.10
N VAL A 25 -38.27 8.04 3.20
CA VAL A 25 -37.08 8.75 2.68
C VAL A 25 -35.86 8.43 3.55
N VAL A 26 -36.03 8.37 4.87
CA VAL A 26 -34.97 7.91 5.79
C VAL A 26 -34.61 6.45 5.51
N ARG A 27 -35.60 5.56 5.29
CA ARG A 27 -35.34 4.17 4.88
C ARG A 27 -34.68 4.06 3.51
N SER A 28 -35.01 4.92 2.57
CA SER A 28 -34.41 4.92 1.23
C SER A 28 -32.99 5.46 1.25
N ILE A 29 -32.69 6.46 2.09
CA ILE A 29 -31.33 6.96 2.33
C ILE A 29 -30.51 5.90 3.07
N ASP A 30 -31.07 5.26 4.11
CA ASP A 30 -30.43 4.12 4.77
C ASP A 30 -30.20 2.98 3.78
N ALA A 31 -31.21 2.55 3.00
CA ALA A 31 -31.07 1.47 2.01
C ALA A 31 -30.12 1.82 0.84
N TYR A 32 -29.99 3.10 0.48
CA TYR A 32 -29.08 3.58 -0.54
C TYR A 32 -27.64 3.69 -0.03
N LEU A 33 -27.45 4.14 1.20
CA LEU A 33 -26.14 4.26 1.82
C LEU A 33 -25.64 2.90 2.33
N THR A 34 -26.49 1.97 2.78
CA THR A 34 -26.09 0.66 3.35
C THR A 34 -25.13 -0.14 2.47
N PRO A 35 -25.32 -0.25 1.14
CA PRO A 35 -24.36 -0.92 0.24
C PRO A 35 -23.09 -0.09 -0.05
N LEU A 36 -23.19 1.24 0.05
CA LEU A 36 -22.08 2.18 -0.15
C LEU A 36 -21.28 2.40 1.13
N LEU A 37 -21.74 1.88 2.29
CA LEU A 37 -21.09 2.03 3.58
C LEU A 37 -20.17 0.85 3.91
N CYS A 38 -19.10 0.75 3.11
CA CYS A 38 -17.87 -0.02 3.27
C CYS A 38 -17.36 -0.18 4.73
N HIS A 39 -16.59 -1.27 4.94
CA HIS A 39 -15.82 -1.64 6.13
C HIS A 39 -15.24 -0.45 6.92
N GLU A 40 -14.84 0.59 6.22
CA GLU A 40 -14.42 1.92 6.68
C GLU A 40 -15.26 2.55 7.80
N ILE A 41 -16.61 2.51 7.72
CA ILE A 41 -17.45 3.03 8.82
C ILE A 41 -17.49 2.10 10.01
N PHE A 42 -17.42 0.79 9.76
CA PHE A 42 -17.30 -0.17 10.83
C PHE A 42 -15.98 0.05 11.57
N THR A 43 -14.86 0.25 10.84
CA THR A 43 -13.55 0.59 11.39
C THR A 43 -13.59 1.90 12.18
N ALA A 44 -14.17 2.97 11.63
CA ALA A 44 -14.29 4.25 12.35
C ALA A 44 -15.21 4.15 13.59
N ALA A 45 -16.27 3.34 13.53
CA ALA A 45 -17.12 3.08 14.70
C ALA A 45 -16.38 2.29 15.78
N CYS A 46 -15.46 1.40 15.40
CA CYS A 46 -14.57 0.70 16.33
C CYS A 46 -13.53 1.66 16.93
N GLU A 47 -12.95 2.56 16.13
CA GLU A 47 -12.01 3.60 16.60
C GLU A 47 -12.66 4.60 17.55
N GLY A 48 -13.93 4.94 17.32
CA GLY A 48 -14.70 5.86 18.16
C GLY A 48 -15.46 5.22 19.33
N GLY A 49 -15.31 3.91 19.56
CA GLY A 49 -15.88 3.24 20.74
C GLY A 49 -17.41 3.12 20.69
N ALA A 50 -17.98 2.84 19.52
CA ALA A 50 -19.43 2.71 19.39
C ALA A 50 -19.99 1.58 20.26
N SER A 51 -21.20 1.78 20.79
CA SER A 51 -21.86 0.78 21.64
C SER A 51 -22.08 -0.54 20.90
N ARG A 52 -22.12 -1.65 21.65
CA ARG A 52 -22.45 -3.00 21.15
C ARG A 52 -23.67 -3.03 20.22
N CYS A 53 -24.75 -2.32 20.56
CA CYS A 53 -25.95 -2.27 19.73
C CYS A 53 -25.70 -1.64 18.34
N ILE A 54 -24.84 -0.63 18.26
CA ILE A 54 -24.47 0.02 17.00
C ILE A 54 -23.55 -0.90 16.20
N LEU A 55 -22.58 -1.52 16.85
CA LEU A 55 -21.65 -2.43 16.19
C LEU A 55 -22.35 -3.69 15.65
N ASP A 56 -23.28 -4.29 16.42
CA ASP A 56 -24.12 -5.40 15.96
C ASP A 56 -25.01 -4.99 14.76
N PHE A 57 -25.56 -3.77 14.80
CA PHE A 57 -26.37 -3.22 13.71
C PHE A 57 -25.56 -3.05 12.41
N LEU A 58 -24.31 -2.57 12.53
CA LEU A 58 -23.39 -2.41 11.40
C LEU A 58 -22.87 -3.75 10.89
N LEU A 59 -22.57 -4.71 11.77
CA LEU A 59 -22.08 -6.04 11.43
C LEU A 59 -23.10 -6.84 10.61
N GLN A 60 -24.41 -6.68 10.86
CA GLN A 60 -25.47 -7.32 10.07
C GLN A 60 -25.55 -6.82 8.62
N ARG A 61 -24.92 -5.68 8.32
CA ARG A 61 -25.07 -4.93 7.06
C ARG A 61 -23.76 -4.74 6.31
N THR A 62 -22.63 -5.14 6.89
CA THR A 62 -21.29 -4.95 6.34
C THR A 62 -20.45 -6.22 6.51
N THR A 63 -19.48 -6.43 5.62
CA THR A 63 -18.43 -7.43 5.78
C THR A 63 -17.16 -6.70 6.26
N PRO A 64 -16.85 -6.70 7.56
CA PRO A 64 -15.71 -5.94 8.09
C PRO A 64 -14.37 -6.59 7.72
N VAL A 65 -13.35 -5.75 7.51
CA VAL A 65 -11.95 -6.17 7.52
C VAL A 65 -11.51 -6.22 8.98
N TRP A 66 -11.51 -7.41 9.56
CA TRP A 66 -11.33 -7.59 11.01
C TRP A 66 -9.99 -7.08 11.53
N LYS A 67 -8.90 -7.24 10.77
CA LYS A 67 -7.58 -6.67 11.09
C LYS A 67 -7.64 -5.15 11.31
N GLU A 68 -8.17 -4.41 10.35
CA GLU A 68 -8.26 -2.95 10.44
C GLU A 68 -9.18 -2.49 11.57
N ALA A 69 -10.32 -3.17 11.75
CA ALA A 69 -11.27 -2.87 12.83
C ALA A 69 -10.65 -3.13 14.21
N ALA A 70 -9.87 -4.20 14.36
CA ALA A 70 -9.13 -4.52 15.56
C ALA A 70 -8.07 -3.46 15.89
N HIS A 71 -7.23 -3.09 14.92
CA HIS A 71 -6.24 -2.01 15.10
C HIS A 71 -6.90 -0.66 15.41
N ALA A 72 -8.03 -0.37 14.77
CA ALA A 72 -8.81 0.84 15.05
C ALA A 72 -9.33 0.89 16.49
N ALA A 73 -9.91 -0.21 16.99
CA ALA A 73 -10.35 -0.30 18.38
C ALA A 73 -9.17 -0.17 19.38
N VAL A 74 -8.00 -0.71 19.02
CA VAL A 74 -6.77 -0.57 19.81
C VAL A 74 -6.27 0.88 19.80
N ARG A 75 -6.25 1.57 18.66
CA ARG A 75 -5.89 3.00 18.57
C ARG A 75 -6.83 3.87 19.41
N GLY A 76 -8.13 3.59 19.35
CA GLY A 76 -9.17 4.31 20.10
C GLY A 76 -9.19 4.03 21.61
N GLY A 77 -8.54 2.97 22.08
CA GLY A 77 -8.51 2.66 23.51
C GLY A 77 -9.73 1.92 24.04
N HIS A 78 -10.54 1.31 23.17
CA HIS A 78 -11.84 0.74 23.52
C HIS A 78 -11.76 -0.76 23.83
N LEU A 79 -11.37 -1.10 25.06
CA LEU A 79 -11.26 -2.49 25.53
C LEU A 79 -12.60 -3.26 25.48
N ASP A 80 -13.72 -2.57 25.69
CA ASP A 80 -15.07 -3.12 25.61
C ASP A 80 -15.45 -3.53 24.18
N VAL A 81 -15.06 -2.74 23.18
CA VAL A 81 -15.20 -3.08 21.76
C VAL A 81 -14.33 -4.30 21.43
N ILE A 82 -13.08 -4.33 21.88
CA ILE A 82 -12.17 -5.46 21.68
C ILE A 82 -12.75 -6.74 22.33
N ARG A 83 -13.30 -6.65 23.54
CA ARG A 83 -13.99 -7.77 24.21
C ARG A 83 -15.22 -8.23 23.43
N TRP A 84 -16.06 -7.29 23.01
CA TRP A 84 -17.23 -7.59 22.19
C TRP A 84 -16.84 -8.30 20.89
N MET A 85 -15.78 -7.86 20.21
CA MET A 85 -15.24 -8.55 19.04
C MET A 85 -14.89 -9.99 19.40
N THR A 86 -14.14 -10.23 20.48
CA THR A 86 -13.78 -11.60 20.89
C THR A 86 -14.96 -12.49 21.26
N GLU A 87 -16.05 -11.92 21.80
CA GLU A 87 -17.28 -12.66 22.13
C GLU A 87 -18.07 -13.12 20.90
N LEU A 88 -17.85 -12.52 19.73
CA LEU A 88 -18.65 -12.78 18.52
C LEU A 88 -18.26 -14.05 17.74
N GLN A 89 -17.10 -14.69 17.99
CA GLN A 89 -16.64 -15.83 17.17
C GLN A 89 -16.14 -17.04 17.97
N ASP A 90 -17.07 -17.81 18.54
CA ASP A 90 -16.85 -19.16 19.08
C ASP A 90 -16.89 -20.26 17.98
N GLY A 91 -16.05 -20.17 16.94
CA GLY A 91 -16.04 -21.27 15.95
C GLY A 91 -15.09 -21.24 14.76
N ARG A 92 -14.32 -20.16 14.55
CA ARG A 92 -13.23 -20.12 13.55
C ARG A 92 -12.01 -19.48 14.20
N GLY A 93 -11.00 -20.25 14.55
CA GLY A 93 -9.67 -19.65 14.79
C GLY A 93 -9.07 -19.19 13.45
N PRO A 94 -8.12 -18.22 13.41
CA PRO A 94 -7.42 -17.62 14.55
C PRO A 94 -7.47 -16.08 14.57
N TRP A 95 -7.97 -15.50 15.67
CA TRP A 95 -7.82 -14.07 16.05
C TRP A 95 -6.36 -13.58 16.21
N ARG A 96 -5.38 -14.36 15.77
CA ARG A 96 -3.96 -14.22 16.14
C ARG A 96 -3.17 -13.37 15.16
N ALA A 97 -3.55 -13.33 13.87
CA ALA A 97 -2.89 -12.54 12.82
C ALA A 97 -3.53 -11.13 12.64
N ASP A 98 -4.73 -10.92 13.19
CA ASP A 98 -5.45 -9.65 13.04
C ASP A 98 -5.01 -8.58 14.06
N PHE A 99 -4.27 -8.98 15.10
CA PHE A 99 -3.75 -8.09 16.16
C PHE A 99 -2.21 -7.99 16.16
N ASP A 100 -1.54 -8.42 15.08
CA ASP A 100 -0.08 -8.20 14.90
C ASP A 100 0.24 -6.70 15.13
N ASP A 101 1.29 -6.37 15.89
CA ASP A 101 1.65 -4.99 16.29
C ASP A 101 0.59 -4.27 17.16
N GLY A 102 -0.49 -4.94 17.55
CA GLY A 102 -1.55 -4.39 18.41
C GLY A 102 -1.05 -4.01 19.80
N LEU A 103 -0.10 -4.79 20.36
CA LEU A 103 0.53 -4.46 21.64
C LEU A 103 1.37 -3.18 21.54
N GLN A 104 2.15 -3.04 20.46
CA GLN A 104 2.92 -1.83 20.20
C GLN A 104 2.00 -0.63 20.01
N THR A 105 0.94 -0.77 19.21
CA THR A 105 -0.06 0.28 18.98
C THR A 105 -0.72 0.74 20.27
N ALA A 106 -1.11 -0.21 21.14
CA ALA A 106 -1.68 0.11 22.45
C ALA A 106 -0.68 0.85 23.35
N ALA A 107 0.60 0.48 23.28
CA ALA A 107 1.66 1.12 24.05
C ALA A 107 1.98 2.54 23.55
N THR A 108 2.03 2.74 22.22
CA THR A 108 2.18 4.06 21.57
C THR A 108 1.09 5.04 21.97
N GLN A 109 -0.15 4.55 22.14
CA GLN A 109 -1.31 5.36 22.53
C GLN A 109 -1.54 5.43 24.05
N GLY A 110 -0.77 4.68 24.85
CA GLY A 110 -0.87 4.72 26.31
C GLY A 110 -2.02 3.94 26.93
N HIS A 111 -2.67 3.04 26.18
CA HIS A 111 -3.87 2.34 26.62
C HIS A 111 -3.55 1.16 27.55
N LEU A 112 -3.20 1.44 28.80
CA LEU A 112 -2.76 0.44 29.80
C LEU A 112 -3.72 -0.75 29.94
N ALA A 113 -5.03 -0.52 29.90
CA ALA A 113 -6.03 -1.59 30.04
C ALA A 113 -5.97 -2.58 28.88
N ILE A 114 -5.73 -2.09 27.65
CA ILE A 114 -5.56 -2.92 26.46
C ILE A 114 -4.20 -3.59 26.48
N VAL A 115 -3.13 -2.87 26.86
CA VAL A 115 -1.80 -3.46 27.03
C VAL A 115 -1.86 -4.65 27.99
N LYS A 116 -2.47 -4.48 29.18
CA LYS A 116 -2.72 -5.57 30.15
C LYS A 116 -3.45 -6.73 29.51
N TRP A 117 -4.57 -6.44 28.85
CA TRP A 117 -5.45 -7.46 28.28
C TRP A 117 -4.81 -8.24 27.13
N LEU A 118 -4.09 -7.58 26.21
CA LEU A 118 -3.35 -8.20 25.12
C LEU A 118 -2.17 -9.03 25.65
N TYR A 119 -1.47 -8.50 26.66
CA TYR A 119 -0.31 -9.15 27.27
C TYR A 119 -0.66 -10.44 28.02
N GLU A 120 -1.77 -10.45 28.77
CA GLU A 120 -2.30 -11.65 29.45
C GLU A 120 -2.70 -12.77 28.48
N ARG A 121 -3.02 -12.42 27.23
CA ARG A 121 -3.51 -13.35 26.19
C ARG A 121 -2.43 -13.87 25.23
N GLY A 122 -1.19 -13.34 25.28
CA GLY A 122 -0.04 -13.88 24.54
C GLY A 122 -0.13 -13.75 23.01
N ILE A 123 -0.73 -12.66 22.51
CA ILE A 123 -0.96 -12.42 21.09
C ILE A 123 0.34 -11.97 20.42
N GLU A 124 1.10 -12.93 19.87
CA GLU A 124 2.11 -12.83 18.78
C GLU A 124 2.95 -14.13 18.59
N LEU A 125 2.43 -15.29 19.01
CA LEU A 125 3.20 -16.56 18.99
C LEU A 125 3.16 -17.32 17.65
N ASP A 126 2.20 -17.05 16.76
CA ASP A 126 1.98 -17.87 15.55
C ASP A 126 2.49 -17.26 14.24
N THR A 127 2.59 -15.92 14.11
CA THR A 127 3.24 -15.27 12.94
C THR A 127 4.73 -15.61 12.85
N MET A 128 5.38 -15.89 13.98
CA MET A 128 6.77 -16.37 14.04
C MET A 128 6.89 -17.88 13.76
N ARG A 129 5.80 -18.65 13.83
CA ARG A 129 5.81 -20.11 13.59
C ARG A 129 6.02 -20.44 12.11
N GLU A 130 5.54 -19.59 11.20
CA GLU A 130 5.76 -19.72 9.76
C GLU A 130 7.20 -19.36 9.34
N MET A 131 7.93 -18.58 10.14
CA MET A 131 9.35 -18.26 9.91
C MET A 131 10.33 -19.32 10.45
N MET A 132 9.90 -20.27 11.29
CA MET A 132 10.80 -21.06 12.16
C MET A 132 10.54 -22.57 12.15
N GLU A 133 10.46 -23.22 10.99
CA GLU A 133 10.39 -24.70 10.89
C GLU A 133 11.67 -25.45 11.36
N SER A 134 12.60 -24.84 12.13
CA SER A 134 13.89 -25.49 12.41
C SER A 134 14.54 -25.37 13.80
N ILE A 135 13.89 -24.84 14.85
CA ILE A 135 14.57 -24.75 16.17
C ILE A 135 13.72 -25.28 17.33
N SER A 136 14.35 -26.09 18.17
CA SER A 136 13.78 -26.78 19.33
C SER A 136 13.25 -25.84 20.41
N TYR A 137 12.30 -26.36 21.20
CA TYR A 137 11.54 -25.87 22.36
C TYR A 137 12.13 -24.79 23.32
N ILE A 138 13.38 -24.35 23.18
CA ILE A 138 14.06 -23.37 24.05
C ILE A 138 13.64 -21.91 23.78
N GLU A 139 13.02 -21.56 22.64
CA GLU A 139 12.80 -20.15 22.25
C GLU A 139 11.43 -19.52 22.58
N ARG A 140 10.50 -20.24 23.24
CA ARG A 140 9.22 -19.65 23.72
C ARG A 140 9.41 -18.50 24.72
N SER A 141 10.52 -18.51 25.45
CA SER A 141 10.87 -17.45 26.40
C SER A 141 11.57 -16.26 25.73
N THR A 142 12.36 -16.51 24.68
CA THR A 142 13.18 -15.51 23.98
C THR A 142 12.35 -14.60 23.07
N LEU A 143 11.34 -15.14 22.38
CA LEU A 143 10.46 -14.38 21.48
C LEU A 143 9.42 -13.52 22.22
N TYR A 144 8.89 -14.01 23.33
CA TYR A 144 8.03 -13.22 24.23
C TYR A 144 8.77 -12.01 24.84
N VAL A 145 10.09 -12.14 25.03
CA VAL A 145 10.97 -11.04 25.45
C VAL A 145 11.11 -9.99 24.34
N LEU A 146 11.10 -10.38 23.06
CA LEU A 146 11.25 -9.47 21.92
C LEU A 146 10.06 -8.51 21.70
N CYS A 147 8.84 -9.00 21.83
CA CYS A 147 7.64 -8.17 21.63
C CYS A 147 7.38 -7.21 22.80
N SER A 148 7.84 -7.59 24.00
CA SER A 148 7.72 -6.79 25.22
C SER A 148 8.65 -5.56 25.23
N TRP A 149 9.83 -5.61 24.62
CA TRP A 149 10.74 -4.44 24.62
C TRP A 149 10.34 -3.39 23.57
N LYS A 150 9.79 -3.79 22.41
CA LYS A 150 9.24 -2.83 21.43
C LYS A 150 8.10 -2.01 22.02
N ALA A 151 7.16 -2.67 22.70
CA ALA A 151 6.08 -1.99 23.40
C ALA A 151 6.60 -1.07 24.52
N LEU A 152 7.63 -1.51 25.26
CA LEU A 152 8.29 -0.69 26.28
C LEU A 152 8.95 0.55 25.68
N GLU A 153 9.70 0.40 24.59
CA GLU A 153 10.34 1.51 23.87
C GLU A 153 9.32 2.49 23.29
N SER A 154 8.26 2.00 22.65
CA SER A 154 7.18 2.84 22.12
C SER A 154 6.45 3.60 23.23
N ALA A 155 6.18 2.97 24.37
CA ALA A 155 5.59 3.66 25.52
C ALA A 155 6.53 4.73 26.10
N ALA A 156 7.84 4.45 26.16
CA ALA A 156 8.85 5.41 26.62
C ALA A 156 9.05 6.59 25.66
N GLU A 157 8.99 6.34 24.35
CA GLU A 157 9.07 7.35 23.28
C GLU A 157 7.90 8.33 23.31
N HIS A 158 6.70 7.86 23.66
CA HIS A 158 5.47 8.65 23.64
C HIS A 158 5.04 9.17 25.03
N GLY A 159 5.83 8.92 26.08
CA GLY A 159 5.60 9.51 27.41
C GLY A 159 4.63 8.76 28.32
N HIS A 160 4.33 7.49 28.05
CA HIS A 160 3.33 6.71 28.79
C HIS A 160 3.91 5.99 30.02
N LEU A 161 4.16 6.75 31.09
CA LEU A 161 4.79 6.25 32.33
C LEU A 161 4.07 5.02 32.92
N GLU A 162 2.74 5.01 32.97
CA GLU A 162 1.99 3.91 33.59
C GLU A 162 2.17 2.59 32.85
N VAL A 163 2.26 2.64 31.52
CA VAL A 163 2.54 1.48 30.67
C VAL A 163 3.97 1.00 30.87
N VAL A 164 4.93 1.92 30.90
CA VAL A 164 6.36 1.63 31.17
C VAL A 164 6.53 0.97 32.53
N GLN A 165 5.93 1.53 33.58
CA GLN A 165 5.96 0.99 34.95
C GLN A 165 5.35 -0.41 35.01
N TRP A 166 4.18 -0.60 34.39
CA TRP A 166 3.50 -1.88 34.42
C TRP A 166 4.30 -2.98 33.68
N ILE A 167 4.81 -2.70 32.48
CA ILE A 167 5.61 -3.68 31.72
C ILE A 167 6.89 -4.08 32.49
N LEU A 168 7.58 -3.12 33.13
CA LEU A 168 8.82 -3.38 33.86
C LEU A 168 8.63 -4.00 35.25
N THR A 169 7.50 -3.77 35.93
CA THR A 169 7.20 -4.39 37.23
C THR A 169 6.64 -5.81 37.11
N THR A 170 6.04 -6.15 35.97
CA THR A 170 5.38 -7.45 35.75
C THR A 170 6.37 -8.59 35.41
N ARG A 171 7.61 -8.28 35.03
CA ARG A 171 8.68 -9.28 34.81
C ARG A 171 10.06 -8.80 35.23
N THR A 172 10.92 -9.77 35.56
CA THR A 172 12.38 -9.71 35.44
C THR A 172 12.80 -9.57 33.96
N CYS A 173 12.38 -8.51 33.27
CA CYS A 173 12.80 -8.26 31.90
C CYS A 173 14.29 -7.85 31.90
N MET A 174 15.08 -8.40 30.99
CA MET A 174 16.47 -7.97 30.83
C MET A 174 16.50 -6.50 30.42
N ARG A 175 17.33 -5.76 31.13
CA ARG A 175 17.55 -4.31 31.04
C ARG A 175 17.94 -3.89 29.62
N THR A 176 17.00 -3.45 28.79
CA THR A 176 17.30 -2.82 27.49
C THR A 176 17.56 -1.33 27.67
N SER A 177 18.71 -0.81 27.22
CA SER A 177 19.02 0.63 27.24
C SER A 177 18.11 1.44 26.31
N GLY A 178 17.45 0.80 25.35
CA GLY A 178 16.62 1.47 24.35
C GLY A 178 15.43 2.23 24.94
N ALA A 179 14.80 1.74 26.02
CA ALA A 179 13.70 2.47 26.67
C ALA A 179 14.19 3.79 27.31
N MET A 180 15.38 3.76 27.93
CA MET A 180 16.04 4.96 28.45
C MET A 180 16.40 5.91 27.32
N ASP A 181 16.96 5.40 26.22
CA ASP A 181 17.35 6.20 25.06
C ASP A 181 16.15 6.92 24.43
N ARG A 182 15.02 6.22 24.24
CA ARG A 182 13.78 6.81 23.71
C ARG A 182 13.18 7.88 24.63
N ALA A 183 13.19 7.64 25.94
CA ALA A 183 12.71 8.61 26.92
C ALA A 183 13.59 9.87 26.95
N VAL A 184 14.92 9.71 26.90
CA VAL A 184 15.89 10.82 26.86
C VAL A 184 15.75 11.62 25.57
N ALA A 185 15.75 10.95 24.41
CA ALA A 185 15.66 11.59 23.09
C ALA A 185 14.40 12.46 22.92
N ASN A 186 13.29 12.09 23.57
CA ASN A 186 12.01 12.81 23.52
C ASN A 186 11.72 13.65 24.79
N GLY A 187 12.69 13.78 25.70
CA GLY A 187 12.56 14.69 26.84
C GLY A 187 11.60 14.23 27.95
N HIS A 188 11.23 12.95 28.00
CA HIS A 188 10.33 12.39 29.03
C HIS A 188 11.07 12.20 30.36
N LEU A 189 11.38 13.32 31.04
CA LEU A 189 12.22 13.39 32.24
C LEU A 189 11.75 12.45 33.36
N VAL A 190 10.44 12.39 33.60
CA VAL A 190 9.87 11.55 34.66
C VAL A 190 10.11 10.06 34.38
N ILE A 191 10.00 9.64 33.11
CA ILE A 191 10.27 8.27 32.71
C ILE A 191 11.77 7.98 32.83
N ALA A 192 12.63 8.87 32.34
CA ALA A 192 14.08 8.71 32.43
C ALA A 192 14.57 8.64 33.89
N GLN A 193 14.06 9.50 34.77
CA GLN A 193 14.34 9.48 36.21
C GLN A 193 13.89 8.15 36.83
N TRP A 194 12.66 7.74 36.56
CA TRP A 194 12.13 6.49 37.10
C TRP A 194 12.93 5.27 36.59
N LEU A 195 13.22 5.20 35.29
CA LEU A 195 14.06 4.15 34.70
C LEU A 195 15.44 4.12 35.35
N HIS A 196 16.09 5.28 35.53
CA HIS A 196 17.39 5.35 36.20
C HIS A 196 17.35 4.79 37.63
N THR A 197 16.30 5.10 38.41
CA THR A 197 16.15 4.56 39.78
C THR A 197 15.96 3.05 39.85
N VAL A 198 15.30 2.45 38.85
CA VAL A 198 14.94 1.02 38.86
C VAL A 198 15.97 0.14 38.15
N SER A 199 16.62 0.65 37.09
CA SER A 199 17.41 -0.17 36.17
C SER A 199 18.93 0.12 36.19
N CYS A 200 19.37 1.23 36.80
CA CYS A 200 20.76 1.74 36.72
C CYS A 200 21.31 1.81 35.28
N GLN A 201 20.44 2.03 34.30
CA GLN A 201 20.84 2.04 32.89
C GLN A 201 21.57 3.33 32.52
N SER A 202 22.60 3.19 31.69
CA SER A 202 23.22 4.27 30.94
C SER A 202 22.41 4.60 29.68
N CYS A 203 22.42 5.86 29.26
CA CYS A 203 21.92 6.27 27.94
C CYS A 203 23.05 6.28 26.91
N SER A 204 22.72 6.07 25.64
CA SER A 204 23.65 6.20 24.52
C SER A 204 23.92 7.67 24.18
N THR A 205 25.05 7.94 23.52
CA THR A 205 25.36 9.28 22.99
C THR A 205 24.29 9.76 22.00
N TRP A 206 23.74 8.83 21.20
CA TRP A 206 22.64 9.12 20.27
C TRP A 206 21.42 9.73 20.99
N ALA A 207 21.04 9.18 22.15
CA ALA A 207 19.91 9.69 22.91
C ALA A 207 20.15 11.12 23.41
N VAL A 208 21.35 11.41 23.88
CA VAL A 208 21.75 12.74 24.37
C VAL A 208 21.82 13.74 23.21
N ASP A 209 22.44 13.36 22.09
CA ASP A 209 22.55 14.20 20.89
C ASP A 209 21.15 14.53 20.33
N THR A 210 20.24 13.55 20.33
CA THR A 210 18.85 13.74 19.91
C THR A 210 18.07 14.61 20.91
N ALA A 211 18.31 14.48 22.21
CA ALA A 211 17.69 15.33 23.22
C ALA A 211 18.12 16.80 23.07
N ALA A 212 19.39 17.04 22.72
CA ALA A 212 19.90 18.38 22.39
C ALA A 212 19.26 18.91 21.10
N LYS A 213 19.17 18.07 20.06
CA LYS A 213 18.49 18.40 18.80
C LYS A 213 17.01 18.76 19.00
N ASN A 214 16.31 18.11 19.93
CA ASN A 214 14.88 18.34 20.20
C ASN A 214 14.60 19.41 21.27
N GLY A 215 15.63 20.05 21.84
CA GLY A 215 15.44 21.20 22.72
C GLY A 215 15.25 20.87 24.21
N HIS A 216 15.61 19.66 24.65
CA HIS A 216 15.33 19.19 26.01
C HIS A 216 16.41 19.58 27.03
N LEU A 217 16.57 20.87 27.31
CA LEU A 217 17.61 21.39 28.21
C LEU A 217 17.53 20.80 29.63
N GLU A 218 16.33 20.71 30.21
CA GLU A 218 16.15 20.15 31.56
C GLU A 218 16.60 18.69 31.65
N MET A 219 16.36 17.90 30.59
CA MET A 219 16.85 16.53 30.48
C MET A 219 18.38 16.48 30.48
N LEU A 220 19.03 17.34 29.68
CA LEU A 220 20.49 17.39 29.60
C LEU A 220 21.12 17.82 30.93
N GLN A 221 20.54 18.82 31.60
CA GLN A 221 20.97 19.26 32.94
C GLN A 221 20.83 18.15 33.97
N TRP A 222 19.72 17.39 33.92
CA TRP A 222 19.53 16.24 34.78
C TRP A 222 20.56 15.14 34.50
N LEU A 223 20.80 14.78 33.23
CA LEU A 223 21.83 13.80 32.84
C LEU A 223 23.24 14.22 33.29
N GLN A 224 23.54 15.52 33.25
CA GLN A 224 24.78 16.07 33.78
C GLN A 224 24.87 15.90 35.30
N SER A 225 23.78 16.16 36.03
CA SER A 225 23.73 16.05 37.50
C SER A 225 23.99 14.62 38.01
N ILE A 226 23.70 13.61 37.18
CA ILE A 226 23.94 12.19 37.49
C ILE A 226 25.21 11.64 36.81
N HIS A 227 26.02 12.50 36.18
CA HIS A 227 27.25 12.15 35.47
C HIS A 227 27.08 11.12 34.34
N LEU A 228 25.92 11.11 33.66
CA LEU A 228 25.64 10.23 32.51
C LEU A 228 25.59 10.99 31.17
N LEU A 229 25.92 12.29 31.17
CA LEU A 229 25.96 13.08 29.95
C LEU A 229 27.20 12.74 29.11
N ASN A 230 27.01 11.87 28.11
CA ASN A 230 27.97 11.65 27.03
C ASN A 230 27.35 12.14 25.72
N CYS A 231 27.91 13.18 25.13
CA CYS A 231 27.46 13.75 23.86
C CYS A 231 28.58 13.70 22.81
N THR A 232 28.23 13.96 21.55
CA THR A 232 29.18 14.20 20.47
C THR A 232 29.01 15.60 19.89
N THR A 233 29.78 15.97 18.87
CA THR A 233 29.58 17.23 18.15
C THR A 233 28.16 17.34 17.56
N ALA A 234 27.48 16.21 17.33
CA ALA A 234 26.11 16.16 16.84
C ALA A 234 25.09 16.80 17.80
N ALA A 235 25.37 16.87 19.11
CA ALA A 235 24.51 17.57 20.05
C ALA A 235 24.44 19.08 19.77
N MET A 236 25.61 19.71 19.55
CA MET A 236 25.65 21.13 19.21
C MET A 236 25.17 21.38 17.78
N ASP A 237 25.51 20.50 16.82
CA ASP A 237 25.05 20.63 15.44
C ASP A 237 23.52 20.55 15.34
N GLY A 238 22.91 19.57 16.02
CA GLY A 238 21.45 19.42 16.06
C GLY A 238 20.75 20.54 16.82
N ALA A 239 21.35 21.03 17.91
CA ALA A 239 20.84 22.21 18.62
C ALA A 239 20.91 23.47 17.75
N ALA A 240 21.93 23.59 16.90
CA ALA A 240 22.06 24.69 15.94
C ALA A 240 21.04 24.58 14.79
N GLU A 241 20.86 23.37 14.24
CA GLU A 241 19.89 23.04 13.19
C GLU A 241 18.45 23.43 13.57
N ASN A 242 18.07 23.24 14.84
CA ASN A 242 16.72 23.53 15.36
C ASN A 242 16.62 24.82 16.20
N GLY A 243 17.68 25.64 16.24
CA GLY A 243 17.61 26.98 16.83
C GLY A 243 17.65 27.04 18.35
N HIS A 244 18.14 25.99 19.01
CA HIS A 244 18.20 25.88 20.47
C HIS A 244 19.41 26.60 21.07
N LEU A 245 19.43 27.94 20.97
CA LEU A 245 20.53 28.80 21.42
C LEU A 245 20.94 28.58 22.89
N GLU A 246 19.97 28.37 23.79
CA GLU A 246 20.28 28.18 25.22
C GLU A 246 20.98 26.84 25.49
N ILE A 247 20.67 25.79 24.71
CA ILE A 247 21.39 24.52 24.78
C ILE A 247 22.81 24.68 24.21
N LEU A 248 22.98 25.42 23.11
CA LEU A 248 24.30 25.71 22.56
C LEU A 248 25.21 26.44 23.55
N LYS A 249 24.70 27.51 24.18
CA LYS A 249 25.43 28.24 25.23
C LYS A 249 25.81 27.33 26.38
N TRP A 250 24.85 26.51 26.84
CA TRP A 250 25.06 25.60 27.95
C TRP A 250 26.07 24.49 27.63
N LEU A 251 25.94 23.81 26.48
CA LEU A 251 26.89 22.79 26.02
C LEU A 251 28.29 23.39 25.87
N HIS A 252 28.42 24.55 25.22
CA HIS A 252 29.73 25.21 25.05
C HIS A 252 30.41 25.60 26.36
N GLN A 253 29.64 25.92 27.41
CA GLN A 253 30.20 26.25 28.73
C GLN A 253 30.60 25.01 29.54
N THR A 254 30.01 23.86 29.24
CA THR A 254 30.09 22.65 30.10
C THR A 254 30.84 21.50 29.44
N ARG A 255 31.03 21.53 28.13
CA ARG A 255 31.58 20.47 27.28
C ARG A 255 32.69 21.00 26.38
N ASP A 256 33.64 20.13 26.04
CA ASP A 256 34.81 20.47 25.22
C ASP A 256 34.71 19.94 23.78
N GLU A 257 33.69 19.12 23.46
CA GLU A 257 33.50 18.50 22.15
C GLU A 257 33.31 19.52 21.01
N GLY A 258 32.65 20.65 21.31
CA GLY A 258 32.35 21.70 20.35
C GLY A 258 31.33 21.30 19.28
N CYS A 259 31.20 22.15 18.25
CA CYS A 259 30.38 21.88 17.08
C CYS A 259 31.24 21.52 15.87
N SER A 260 30.66 20.87 14.88
CA SER A 260 31.32 20.65 13.60
C SER A 260 31.30 21.92 12.73
N SER A 261 31.99 21.87 11.60
CA SER A 261 32.00 22.96 10.61
C SER A 261 30.64 23.18 9.93
N THR A 262 29.68 22.26 10.07
CA THR A 262 28.36 22.37 9.42
C THR A 262 27.30 23.01 10.31
N ALA A 263 27.52 23.14 11.62
CA ALA A 263 26.55 23.72 12.55
C ALA A 263 26.10 25.13 12.14
N LEU A 264 27.04 25.97 11.73
CA LEU A 264 26.78 27.34 11.30
C LEU A 264 25.93 27.38 10.01
N GLN A 265 26.22 26.48 9.07
CA GLN A 265 25.45 26.34 7.84
C GLN A 265 24.02 25.86 8.13
N LEU A 266 23.86 24.81 8.95
CA LEU A 266 22.55 24.26 9.32
C LEU A 266 21.67 25.29 10.05
N ALA A 267 22.25 26.12 10.92
CA ALA A 267 21.54 27.21 11.56
C ALA A 267 21.06 28.27 10.57
N ALA A 268 21.88 28.62 9.57
CA ALA A 268 21.51 29.57 8.53
C ALA A 268 20.44 29.01 7.59
N ASP A 269 20.59 27.76 7.14
CA ASP A 269 19.63 27.07 6.26
C ASP A 269 18.24 26.93 6.92
N ASN A 270 18.14 26.93 8.25
CA ASN A 270 16.87 26.90 9.00
C ASN A 270 16.44 28.27 9.57
N GLY A 271 17.14 29.36 9.24
CA GLY A 271 16.72 30.72 9.58
C GLY A 271 16.99 31.13 11.03
N HIS A 272 17.91 30.48 11.72
CA HIS A 272 18.21 30.74 13.13
C HIS A 272 19.29 31.83 13.28
N LEU A 273 18.97 33.07 12.89
CA LEU A 273 19.92 34.19 12.88
C LEU A 273 20.67 34.41 14.21
N GLU A 274 19.97 34.31 15.35
CA GLU A 274 20.62 34.51 16.66
C GLU A 274 21.61 33.40 17.01
N VAL A 275 21.37 32.18 16.51
CA VAL A 275 22.34 31.08 16.60
C VAL A 275 23.52 31.34 15.67
N VAL A 276 23.28 31.78 14.44
CA VAL A 276 24.33 32.13 13.47
C VAL A 276 25.28 33.19 14.04
N LYS A 277 24.74 34.30 14.56
CA LYS A 277 25.53 35.37 15.21
C LYS A 277 26.33 34.85 16.39
N TRP A 278 25.72 33.99 17.21
CA TRP A 278 26.38 33.45 18.39
C TRP A 278 27.51 32.49 18.04
N LEU A 279 27.29 31.57 17.09
CA LEU A 279 28.31 30.62 16.62
C LEU A 279 29.48 31.33 15.94
N ASP A 280 29.21 32.33 15.10
CA ASP A 280 30.22 33.15 14.44
C ASP A 280 31.09 33.89 15.48
N GLY A 281 30.46 34.58 16.43
CA GLY A 281 31.16 35.38 17.43
C GLY A 281 31.91 34.60 18.52
N ASN A 282 31.51 33.36 18.83
CA ASN A 282 32.08 32.60 19.96
C ASN A 282 32.93 31.40 19.53
N ILE A 283 32.64 30.77 18.38
CA ILE A 283 33.32 29.54 17.94
C ILE A 283 34.21 29.80 16.71
N ASN A 284 34.13 30.98 16.09
CA ASN A 284 34.94 31.40 14.93
C ASN A 284 34.92 30.36 13.78
N CYS A 285 33.76 29.73 13.57
CA CYS A 285 33.58 28.69 12.53
C CYS A 285 33.52 29.26 11.11
N SER A 286 33.36 30.58 10.94
CA SER A 286 33.03 31.20 9.65
C SER A 286 34.14 31.19 8.61
N SER A 287 35.42 31.03 9.00
CA SER A 287 36.54 31.12 8.05
C SER A 287 36.61 29.97 7.03
N ASN A 288 35.86 28.88 7.23
CA ASN A 288 35.86 27.69 6.36
C ASN A 288 34.45 27.25 5.92
N VAL A 289 33.41 28.04 6.19
CA VAL A 289 32.03 27.66 5.87
C VAL A 289 31.70 28.05 4.43
N GLN A 290 31.28 27.06 3.64
CA GLN A 290 30.68 27.31 2.34
C GLN A 290 29.18 27.57 2.53
N TRP A 291 28.81 28.85 2.56
CA TRP A 291 27.42 29.27 2.71
C TRP A 291 26.58 28.84 1.50
N ASN A 292 25.36 28.38 1.76
CA ASN A 292 24.40 28.01 0.73
C ASN A 292 23.24 29.02 0.67
N CYS A 293 23.50 30.22 0.12
CA CYS A 293 22.51 31.29 0.07
C CYS A 293 21.22 30.89 -0.69
N ASN A 294 21.29 29.92 -1.59
CA ASN A 294 20.15 29.41 -2.36
C ASN A 294 19.11 28.77 -1.45
N VAL A 295 19.54 27.90 -0.52
CA VAL A 295 18.64 27.24 0.45
C VAL A 295 18.02 28.26 1.40
N VAL A 296 18.81 29.23 1.87
CA VAL A 296 18.34 30.30 2.76
C VAL A 296 17.27 31.14 2.04
N ALA A 297 17.47 31.44 0.75
CA ALA A 297 16.53 32.18 -0.08
C ALA A 297 15.27 31.40 -0.44
N GLU A 298 15.41 30.11 -0.80
CA GLU A 298 14.30 29.18 -1.05
C GLU A 298 13.36 29.09 0.17
N ARG A 299 13.94 29.01 1.37
CA ARG A 299 13.18 28.91 2.62
C ARG A 299 12.64 30.24 3.13
N GLY A 300 13.10 31.37 2.57
CA GLY A 300 12.58 32.70 2.87
C GLY A 300 13.21 33.37 4.10
N HIS A 301 14.42 32.96 4.49
CA HIS A 301 15.09 33.49 5.68
C HIS A 301 15.82 34.81 5.37
N LEU A 302 15.03 35.88 5.13
CA LEU A 302 15.51 37.19 4.72
C LEU A 302 16.51 37.83 5.71
N ASP A 303 16.29 37.64 7.01
CA ASP A 303 17.13 38.16 8.08
C ASP A 303 18.54 37.56 8.08
N VAL A 304 18.64 36.26 7.80
CA VAL A 304 19.92 35.56 7.58
C VAL A 304 20.60 36.04 6.30
N LEU A 305 19.86 36.20 5.19
CA LEU A 305 20.43 36.74 3.94
C LEU A 305 20.97 38.16 4.12
N GLN A 306 20.25 39.01 4.85
CA GLN A 306 20.72 40.37 5.16
C GLN A 306 22.03 40.34 5.94
N TRP A 307 22.11 39.50 6.97
CA TRP A 307 23.33 39.33 7.75
C TRP A 307 24.50 38.79 6.92
N LEU A 308 24.25 37.78 6.07
CA LEU A 308 25.24 37.22 5.16
C LEU A 308 25.71 38.25 4.12
N HIS A 309 24.83 39.10 3.63
CA HIS A 309 25.22 40.15 2.68
C HIS A 309 26.13 41.21 3.31
N GLU A 310 25.88 41.58 4.56
CA GLU A 310 26.71 42.54 5.30
C GLU A 310 28.11 41.98 5.62
N HIS A 311 28.22 40.70 5.98
CA HIS A 311 29.46 40.10 6.49
C HIS A 311 30.23 39.31 5.42
N PHE A 312 29.53 38.72 4.45
CA PHE A 312 30.07 37.83 3.44
C PHE A 312 29.48 38.09 2.03
N PRO A 313 29.61 39.31 1.47
CA PRO A 313 28.95 39.67 0.20
C PRO A 313 29.36 38.82 -1.02
N SER A 314 30.49 38.12 -0.96
CA SER A 314 31.01 37.26 -2.03
C SER A 314 30.42 35.84 -2.05
N THR A 315 29.54 35.49 -1.12
CA THR A 315 28.98 34.12 -1.00
C THR A 315 27.69 33.91 -1.77
N PHE A 316 27.15 34.96 -2.39
CA PHE A 316 25.89 34.92 -3.12
C PHE A 316 26.16 34.51 -4.57
N PRO A 317 25.63 33.37 -5.04
CA PRO A 317 25.64 33.05 -6.46
C PRO A 317 24.62 33.91 -7.24
N ASP A 318 24.68 33.84 -8.57
CA ASP A 318 23.84 34.65 -9.46
C ASP A 318 22.38 34.15 -9.52
N ASP A 319 22.10 32.93 -9.08
CA ASP A 319 20.81 32.24 -9.17
C ASP A 319 19.98 32.27 -7.88
N VAL A 320 20.46 32.93 -6.80
CA VAL A 320 19.74 33.02 -5.51
C VAL A 320 18.31 33.57 -5.66
N MET A 321 18.11 34.50 -6.59
CA MET A 321 16.79 35.07 -6.86
C MET A 321 15.85 34.07 -7.54
N ASP A 322 16.38 33.13 -8.33
CA ASP A 322 15.61 32.10 -9.02
C ASP A 322 15.05 31.09 -8.02
N ASP A 323 15.85 30.68 -7.02
CA ASP A 323 15.42 29.79 -5.95
C ASP A 323 14.37 30.44 -5.03
N ALA A 324 14.55 31.73 -4.70
CA ALA A 324 13.52 32.50 -3.99
C ALA A 324 12.21 32.59 -4.80
N ALA A 325 12.31 32.74 -6.12
CA ALA A 325 11.17 32.76 -7.02
C ALA A 325 10.45 31.41 -7.08
N GLY A 326 11.18 30.29 -7.11
CA GLY A 326 10.62 28.94 -7.08
C GLY A 326 9.77 28.62 -5.85
N SER A 327 10.06 29.29 -4.73
CA SER A 327 9.34 29.15 -3.46
C SER A 327 8.38 30.30 -3.15
N GLY A 328 8.22 31.25 -4.07
CA GLY A 328 7.29 32.38 -3.91
C GLY A 328 7.66 33.33 -2.76
N ARG A 329 8.95 33.54 -2.50
CA ARG A 329 9.43 34.42 -1.41
C ARG A 329 9.54 35.86 -1.88
N LEU A 330 8.41 36.54 -2.02
CA LEU A 330 8.33 37.89 -2.60
C LEU A 330 9.15 38.95 -1.83
N ASP A 331 9.24 38.84 -0.51
CA ASP A 331 10.06 39.69 0.35
C ASP A 331 11.56 39.54 0.05
N VAL A 332 12.05 38.30 -0.10
CA VAL A 332 13.42 37.99 -0.52
C VAL A 332 13.69 38.45 -1.94
N ILE A 333 12.76 38.22 -2.88
CA ILE A 333 12.87 38.67 -4.27
C ILE A 333 13.05 40.19 -4.35
N LYS A 334 12.19 40.96 -3.65
CA LYS A 334 12.26 42.42 -3.61
C LYS A 334 13.59 42.90 -3.05
N TRP A 335 14.03 42.30 -1.94
CA TRP A 335 15.29 42.66 -1.32
C TRP A 335 16.49 42.32 -2.22
N LEU A 336 16.53 41.13 -2.83
CA LEU A 336 17.58 40.79 -3.79
C LEU A 336 17.59 41.75 -4.99
N HIS A 337 16.42 42.18 -5.49
CA HIS A 337 16.35 43.14 -6.59
C HIS A 337 16.90 44.52 -6.25
N GLU A 338 16.64 45.00 -5.02
CA GLU A 338 17.10 46.32 -4.58
C GLU A 338 18.60 46.38 -4.29
N TYR A 339 19.18 45.30 -3.75
CA TYR A 339 20.54 45.31 -3.20
C TYR A 339 21.57 44.52 -4.02
N ARG A 340 21.16 43.75 -5.04
CA ARG A 340 22.08 42.92 -5.86
C ARG A 340 22.04 43.29 -7.34
N SER A 341 23.21 43.24 -7.99
CA SER A 341 23.39 43.65 -9.40
C SER A 341 23.25 42.50 -10.40
N GLU A 342 23.41 41.27 -9.96
CA GLU A 342 23.40 40.02 -10.72
C GLU A 342 22.00 39.71 -11.30
N ARG A 343 20.95 40.22 -10.64
CA ARG A 343 19.52 40.04 -10.98
C ARG A 343 19.12 38.56 -11.04
N CYS A 344 18.09 38.23 -11.81
CA CYS A 344 17.59 36.88 -12.02
C CYS A 344 18.02 36.33 -13.39
N THR A 345 18.02 35.01 -13.53
CA THR A 345 18.13 34.39 -14.84
C THR A 345 16.76 34.24 -15.50
N ILE A 346 16.72 33.75 -16.75
CA ILE A 346 15.46 33.41 -17.45
C ILE A 346 14.65 32.37 -16.64
N MET A 347 15.32 31.54 -15.84
CA MET A 347 14.68 30.51 -15.02
C MET A 347 13.77 31.10 -13.95
N ALA A 348 14.05 32.28 -13.39
CA ALA A 348 13.18 32.89 -12.37
C ALA A 348 11.74 33.08 -12.83
N SER A 349 11.51 33.41 -14.12
CA SER A 349 10.14 33.54 -14.66
C SER A 349 9.39 32.20 -14.73
N LEU A 350 10.13 31.10 -14.89
CA LEU A 350 9.60 29.74 -14.91
C LEU A 350 9.34 29.25 -13.48
N GLU A 351 10.30 29.49 -12.59
CA GLU A 351 10.26 29.13 -11.19
C GLU A 351 9.16 29.89 -10.44
N VAL A 352 8.98 31.19 -10.69
CA VAL A 352 7.87 31.95 -10.08
C VAL A 352 6.51 31.41 -10.52
N ALA A 353 6.37 30.99 -11.79
CA ALA A 353 5.15 30.37 -12.29
C ALA A 353 4.92 28.96 -11.71
N ARG A 354 5.99 28.25 -11.34
CA ARG A 354 5.95 26.96 -10.64
C ARG A 354 5.49 27.11 -9.18
N SER A 355 5.88 28.20 -8.51
CA SER A 355 5.63 28.42 -7.08
C SER A 355 4.15 28.50 -6.68
N GLY A 356 3.28 28.98 -7.58
CA GLY A 356 1.86 29.22 -7.30
C GLY A 356 1.55 30.61 -6.74
N ASP A 357 2.54 31.46 -6.48
CA ASP A 357 2.34 32.83 -6.00
C ASP A 357 2.07 33.82 -7.14
N LEU A 358 0.80 34.20 -7.30
CA LEU A 358 0.36 35.14 -8.32
C LEU A 358 0.90 36.57 -8.09
N GLU A 359 1.10 36.99 -6.84
CA GLU A 359 1.62 38.33 -6.56
C GLU A 359 3.10 38.42 -6.94
N ALA A 360 3.87 37.35 -6.72
CA ALA A 360 5.22 37.26 -7.24
C ALA A 360 5.25 37.27 -8.78
N VAL A 361 4.34 36.54 -9.45
CA VAL A 361 4.23 36.57 -10.93
C VAL A 361 3.93 37.97 -11.46
N LYS A 362 2.98 38.70 -10.84
CA LYS A 362 2.66 40.08 -11.21
C LYS A 362 3.85 41.01 -11.02
N TRP A 363 4.53 40.89 -9.88
CA TRP A 363 5.72 41.70 -9.59
C TRP A 363 6.85 41.43 -10.59
N PHE A 364 7.09 40.17 -10.95
CA PHE A 364 8.03 39.78 -12.00
C PHE A 364 7.62 40.32 -13.38
N HIS A 365 6.33 40.36 -13.70
CA HIS A 365 5.86 40.94 -14.95
C HIS A 365 6.13 42.44 -15.03
N GLU A 366 6.00 43.17 -13.93
CA GLU A 366 6.28 44.62 -13.89
C GLU A 366 7.78 44.93 -14.06
N HIS A 367 8.67 44.11 -13.49
CA HIS A 367 10.11 44.40 -13.42
C HIS A 367 10.97 43.63 -14.42
N TYR A 368 10.51 42.46 -14.87
CA TYR A 368 11.23 41.51 -15.73
C TYR A 368 10.33 40.97 -16.86
N SER A 369 9.55 41.86 -17.48
CA SER A 369 8.56 41.49 -18.51
C SER A 369 9.14 40.68 -19.68
N ASP A 370 10.41 40.92 -20.02
CA ASP A 370 11.17 40.34 -21.13
C ASP A 370 11.67 38.91 -20.86
N GLN A 371 11.66 38.46 -19.60
CA GLN A 371 12.19 37.15 -19.20
C GLN A 371 11.18 36.01 -19.33
N PHE A 372 9.89 36.31 -19.49
CA PHE A 372 8.83 35.31 -19.60
C PHE A 372 8.83 34.60 -20.95
N ALA A 373 8.87 33.27 -20.90
CA ALA A 373 8.74 32.40 -22.06
C ALA A 373 7.43 31.58 -22.00
N PRO A 374 6.97 30.96 -23.12
CA PRO A 374 5.81 30.07 -23.11
C PRO A 374 5.88 28.94 -22.06
N GLN A 375 7.10 28.55 -21.68
CA GLN A 375 7.40 27.58 -20.64
C GLN A 375 6.90 28.00 -19.26
N ALA A 376 6.73 29.29 -18.97
CA ALA A 376 6.17 29.76 -17.70
C ALA A 376 4.72 29.27 -17.53
N MET A 377 3.91 29.36 -18.59
CA MET A 377 2.55 28.83 -18.58
C MET A 377 2.55 27.29 -18.52
N ASN A 378 3.54 26.62 -19.13
CA ASN A 378 3.69 25.17 -18.97
C ASN A 378 3.94 24.78 -17.51
N GLN A 379 4.82 25.50 -16.78
CA GLN A 379 5.11 25.20 -15.38
C GLN A 379 3.91 25.47 -14.46
N ALA A 380 3.19 26.56 -14.68
CA ALA A 380 1.94 26.82 -13.98
C ALA A 380 0.91 25.71 -14.25
N ALA A 381 0.81 25.24 -15.50
CA ALA A 381 -0.10 24.17 -15.88
C ALA A 381 0.28 22.81 -15.29
N ARG A 382 1.59 22.49 -15.27
CA ARG A 382 2.15 21.28 -14.69
C ARG A 382 1.87 21.14 -13.19
N ASN A 383 1.76 22.25 -12.46
CA ASN A 383 1.52 22.27 -11.00
C ASN A 383 0.07 22.63 -10.64
N GLY A 384 -0.82 22.79 -11.62
CA GLY A 384 -2.25 22.99 -11.38
C GLY A 384 -2.65 24.41 -10.98
N HIS A 385 -1.79 25.41 -11.21
CA HIS A 385 -2.03 26.79 -10.81
C HIS A 385 -2.93 27.53 -11.80
N LEU A 386 -4.22 27.17 -11.85
CA LEU A 386 -5.20 27.73 -12.80
C LEU A 386 -5.29 29.26 -12.75
N HIS A 387 -5.19 29.87 -11.56
CA HIS A 387 -5.20 31.32 -11.38
C HIS A 387 -4.02 32.01 -12.08
N ILE A 388 -2.84 31.39 -12.07
CA ILE A 388 -1.66 31.87 -12.81
C ILE A 388 -1.83 31.62 -14.31
N VAL A 389 -2.34 30.45 -14.72
CA VAL A 389 -2.60 30.15 -16.14
C VAL A 389 -3.58 31.15 -16.75
N ARG A 390 -4.66 31.48 -16.05
CA ARG A 390 -5.63 32.52 -16.44
C ARG A 390 -4.95 33.87 -16.58
N TRP A 391 -4.23 34.29 -15.54
CA TRP A 391 -3.58 35.58 -15.54
C TRP A 391 -2.53 35.71 -16.67
N LEU A 392 -1.70 34.69 -16.87
CA LEU A 392 -0.73 34.64 -17.96
C LEU A 392 -1.41 34.64 -19.33
N HIS A 393 -2.58 34.00 -19.49
CA HIS A 393 -3.33 34.01 -20.74
C HIS A 393 -3.95 35.38 -21.05
N GLU A 394 -4.50 36.05 -20.03
CA GLU A 394 -5.18 37.34 -20.18
C GLU A 394 -4.21 38.52 -20.36
N ASN A 395 -3.03 38.46 -19.73
CA ASN A 395 -2.10 39.58 -19.66
C ASN A 395 -0.87 39.41 -20.55
N ARG A 396 -0.66 38.24 -21.18
CA ARG A 396 0.52 37.96 -21.99
C ARG A 396 0.24 37.26 -23.32
N GLY A 397 1.15 37.44 -24.28
CA GLY A 397 0.99 37.00 -25.67
C GLY A 397 1.81 35.77 -26.08
N GLU A 398 2.79 35.33 -25.29
CA GLU A 398 3.71 34.24 -25.66
C GLU A 398 3.01 32.88 -25.71
N GLY A 399 1.98 32.71 -24.89
CA GLY A 399 1.14 31.53 -24.88
C GLY A 399 1.71 30.33 -24.13
N CYS A 400 1.34 29.13 -24.56
CA CYS A 400 1.90 27.89 -24.02
C CYS A 400 2.32 26.95 -25.14
N THR A 401 3.01 25.88 -24.79
CA THR A 401 3.29 24.77 -25.73
C THR A 401 2.31 23.62 -25.50
N PRO A 402 2.27 22.60 -26.37
CA PRO A 402 1.50 21.37 -26.10
C PRO A 402 1.86 20.70 -24.77
N TYR A 403 3.09 20.89 -24.27
CA TYR A 403 3.52 20.38 -22.96
C TYR A 403 2.69 20.92 -21.80
N ALA A 404 2.10 22.12 -21.88
CA ALA A 404 1.22 22.61 -20.82
C ALA A 404 -0.01 21.71 -20.63
N MET A 405 -0.64 21.29 -21.73
CA MET A 405 -1.78 20.38 -21.69
C MET A 405 -1.35 18.95 -21.34
N ASP A 406 -0.21 18.52 -21.87
CA ASP A 406 0.33 17.19 -21.58
C ASP A 406 0.69 17.05 -20.09
N ASP A 407 1.44 18.00 -19.53
CA ASP A 407 1.88 17.98 -18.13
C ASP A 407 0.70 18.20 -17.17
N ALA A 408 -0.26 19.08 -17.50
CA ALA A 408 -1.48 19.23 -16.72
C ALA A 408 -2.31 17.94 -16.71
N ALA A 409 -2.36 17.22 -17.84
CA ALA A 409 -3.04 15.94 -17.93
C ALA A 409 -2.29 14.82 -17.19
N ILE A 410 -0.96 14.78 -17.25
CA ILE A 410 -0.11 13.81 -16.53
C ILE A 410 -0.20 14.00 -15.01
N ASN A 411 -0.37 15.22 -14.52
CA ASN A 411 -0.43 15.52 -13.07
C ASN A 411 -1.86 15.68 -12.53
N GLY A 412 -2.89 15.39 -13.33
CA GLY A 412 -4.27 15.37 -12.84
C GLY A 412 -4.90 16.76 -12.59
N HIS A 413 -4.58 17.77 -13.41
CA HIS A 413 -5.12 19.13 -13.30
C HIS A 413 -6.22 19.41 -14.35
N LEU A 414 -7.40 18.81 -14.18
CA LEU A 414 -8.51 18.88 -15.15
C LEU A 414 -9.02 20.31 -15.40
N ASP A 415 -9.09 21.12 -14.36
CA ASP A 415 -9.52 22.52 -14.45
C ASP A 415 -8.60 23.35 -15.36
N VAL A 416 -7.29 23.14 -15.28
CA VAL A 416 -6.29 23.70 -16.20
C VAL A 416 -6.46 23.14 -17.61
N VAL A 417 -6.63 21.82 -17.77
CA VAL A 417 -6.84 21.21 -19.09
C VAL A 417 -8.09 21.77 -19.76
N LEU A 418 -9.22 21.86 -19.04
CA LEU A 418 -10.47 22.40 -19.56
C LEU A 418 -10.33 23.88 -19.94
N TYR A 419 -9.68 24.68 -19.11
CA TYR A 419 -9.43 26.09 -19.39
C TYR A 419 -8.57 26.27 -20.65
N LEU A 420 -7.46 25.52 -20.76
CA LEU A 420 -6.60 25.53 -21.94
C LEU A 420 -7.35 25.04 -23.19
N LEU A 421 -8.23 24.05 -23.09
CA LEU A 421 -9.05 23.56 -24.22
C LEU A 421 -10.08 24.59 -24.70
N GLU A 422 -10.63 25.40 -23.80
CA GLU A 422 -11.60 26.44 -24.13
C GLU A 422 -10.94 27.66 -24.81
N HIS A 423 -9.76 28.05 -24.34
CA HIS A 423 -9.13 29.33 -24.68
C HIS A 423 -7.92 29.19 -25.63
N ARG A 424 -7.37 27.99 -25.83
CA ARG A 424 -6.13 27.75 -26.57
C ARG A 424 -6.26 26.71 -27.69
N ASN A 425 -5.31 26.72 -28.63
CA ASN A 425 -5.37 25.96 -29.89
C ASN A 425 -4.22 24.95 -30.06
N GLU A 426 -3.27 24.92 -29.12
CA GLU A 426 -2.01 24.19 -29.21
C GLU A 426 -2.18 22.66 -29.13
N GLY A 427 -3.28 22.19 -28.53
CA GLY A 427 -3.66 20.77 -28.43
C GLY A 427 -2.71 19.88 -27.61
N PHE A 428 -2.95 18.56 -27.67
CA PHE A 428 -2.09 17.52 -27.07
C PHE A 428 -0.96 17.10 -28.01
N SER A 429 0.18 16.69 -27.45
CA SER A 429 1.19 15.98 -28.24
C SER A 429 0.76 14.54 -28.54
N ARG A 430 1.34 13.93 -29.58
CA ARG A 430 1.16 12.49 -29.88
C ARG A 430 1.65 11.58 -28.75
N PHE A 431 2.57 12.06 -27.91
CA PHE A 431 3.14 11.32 -26.79
C PHE A 431 2.23 11.34 -25.56
N ALA A 432 1.49 12.42 -25.30
CA ALA A 432 0.53 12.48 -24.19
C ALA A 432 -0.64 11.50 -24.36
N MET A 433 -1.11 11.27 -25.59
CA MET A 433 -2.13 10.24 -25.84
C MET A 433 -1.63 8.80 -25.59
N ALA A 434 -0.32 8.57 -25.58
CA ALA A 434 0.29 7.28 -25.22
C ALA A 434 0.73 7.23 -23.74
N SER A 435 1.10 8.37 -23.17
CA SER A 435 1.66 8.56 -21.82
C SER A 435 0.65 9.03 -20.77
N ALA A 436 -0.64 9.17 -21.15
CA ALA A 436 -1.79 9.32 -20.25
C ALA A 436 -2.03 8.10 -19.33
N ARG A 437 -0.95 7.36 -19.02
CA ARG A 437 -0.79 6.46 -17.88
C ARG A 437 -1.16 7.14 -16.55
N ASN A 438 -1.09 8.47 -16.49
CA ASN A 438 -1.39 9.28 -15.30
C ASN A 438 -2.56 10.27 -15.47
N ILE A 439 -3.41 10.14 -16.50
CA ILE A 439 -4.81 10.61 -16.35
C ILE A 439 -5.55 9.60 -15.44
N GLU A 440 -4.92 9.19 -14.33
CA GLU A 440 -5.68 8.81 -13.16
C GLU A 440 -6.47 10.08 -12.82
N VAL A 441 -7.79 10.03 -12.89
CA VAL A 441 -8.69 10.02 -11.72
C VAL A 441 -8.34 10.94 -10.51
N GLN A 442 -7.13 11.44 -10.31
CA GLN A 442 -6.83 12.49 -9.32
C GLN A 442 -7.63 13.77 -9.54
N CYS A 443 -8.00 14.08 -10.80
CA CYS A 443 -8.92 15.18 -11.14
C CYS A 443 -10.32 15.08 -10.50
N LEU A 444 -10.70 13.94 -9.92
CA LEU A 444 -11.97 13.77 -9.21
C LEU A 444 -11.82 13.10 -7.83
N PHE A 445 -10.64 12.55 -7.47
CA PHE A 445 -10.50 11.71 -6.27
C PHE A 445 -9.24 11.95 -5.41
N ALA A 446 -8.45 13.00 -5.66
CA ALA A 446 -7.45 13.43 -4.68
C ALA A 446 -8.14 14.15 -3.50
N THR A 447 -8.57 13.39 -2.49
CA THR A 447 -8.54 13.91 -1.12
C THR A 447 -7.32 13.34 -0.43
N SER A 448 -6.28 14.16 -0.29
CA SER A 448 -5.35 14.03 0.83
C SER A 448 -6.12 14.34 2.11
N ASP A 449 -6.86 13.35 2.60
CA ASP A 449 -7.29 13.30 3.99
C ASP A 449 -7.47 11.84 4.36
N THR A 450 -6.79 11.42 5.41
CA THR A 450 -6.88 10.08 6.01
C THR A 450 -8.29 9.89 6.56
N SER A 451 -9.21 9.56 5.67
CA SER A 451 -10.56 9.13 5.99
C SER A 451 -10.97 8.09 4.94
N PRO A 452 -11.63 7.01 5.37
CA PRO A 452 -11.95 5.94 4.47
C PRO A 452 -13.36 6.27 3.93
N ARG A 453 -13.34 7.04 2.83
CA ARG A 453 -14.37 7.17 1.77
C ARG A 453 -14.02 8.27 0.76
N PRO A 454 -14.03 7.99 -0.55
CA PRO A 454 -14.13 9.04 -1.54
C PRO A 454 -15.54 9.64 -1.49
N ARG A 455 -15.65 10.88 -1.00
CA ARG A 455 -16.81 11.72 -1.35
C ARG A 455 -16.81 11.84 -2.87
N ARG A 456 -17.89 11.39 -3.51
CA ARG A 456 -18.18 11.67 -4.93
C ARG A 456 -18.04 13.19 -5.15
N SER A 457 -16.93 13.63 -5.73
CA SER A 457 -16.92 14.94 -6.36
C SER A 457 -17.77 14.77 -7.62
N HIS A 458 -19.04 15.16 -7.54
CA HIS A 458 -19.80 15.35 -8.77
C HIS A 458 -19.03 16.39 -9.58
N VAL A 459 -18.75 16.10 -10.85
CA VAL A 459 -18.28 17.09 -11.81
C VAL A 459 -19.15 18.32 -11.62
N SER A 460 -18.55 19.47 -11.30
CA SER A 460 -19.33 20.67 -11.09
C SER A 460 -20.18 20.91 -12.35
N ASN A 461 -21.41 21.38 -12.17
CA ASN A 461 -22.30 21.64 -13.30
C ASN A 461 -21.60 22.55 -14.33
N ASP A 462 -20.71 23.43 -13.86
CA ASP A 462 -19.89 24.33 -14.67
C ASP A 462 -18.84 23.60 -15.52
N GLN A 463 -18.16 22.58 -14.98
CA GLN A 463 -17.23 21.73 -15.76
C GLN A 463 -17.98 20.89 -16.80
N LEU A 464 -19.18 20.38 -16.49
CA LEU A 464 -20.03 19.69 -17.46
C LEU A 464 -20.53 20.63 -18.56
N ILE A 465 -20.96 21.84 -18.20
CA ILE A 465 -21.39 22.89 -19.15
C ILE A 465 -20.23 23.29 -20.05
N MET A 466 -19.03 23.46 -19.50
CA MET A 466 -17.81 23.77 -20.23
C MET A 466 -17.44 22.63 -21.19
N LEU A 467 -17.46 21.38 -20.74
CA LEU A 467 -17.19 20.21 -21.59
C LEU A 467 -18.22 20.07 -22.72
N GLN A 468 -19.50 20.33 -22.44
CA GLN A 468 -20.56 20.36 -23.44
C GLN A 468 -20.40 21.52 -24.42
N ALA A 469 -19.95 22.69 -23.97
CA ALA A 469 -19.65 23.84 -24.83
C ALA A 469 -18.46 23.56 -25.76
N VAL A 470 -17.39 22.96 -25.24
CA VAL A 470 -16.21 22.54 -26.00
C VAL A 470 -16.56 21.41 -26.98
N TYR A 471 -17.38 20.44 -26.58
CA TYR A 471 -17.89 19.38 -27.47
C TYR A 471 -18.72 19.96 -28.63
N LYS A 472 -19.58 20.95 -28.36
CA LYS A 472 -20.35 21.65 -29.42
C LYS A 472 -19.44 22.39 -30.40
N ARG A 473 -18.31 22.94 -29.95
CA ARG A 473 -17.38 23.71 -30.78
C ARG A 473 -16.38 22.83 -31.54
N ARG A 474 -15.93 21.70 -30.97
CA ARG A 474 -14.91 20.80 -31.53
C ARG A 474 -15.21 19.31 -31.31
N PRO A 475 -16.28 18.78 -31.94
CA PRO A 475 -16.75 17.42 -31.66
C PRO A 475 -15.74 16.34 -32.07
N ALA A 476 -15.03 16.49 -33.19
CA ALA A 476 -14.05 15.50 -33.66
C ALA A 476 -12.83 15.38 -32.73
N PHE A 477 -12.37 16.51 -32.19
CA PHE A 477 -11.22 16.56 -31.28
C PHE A 477 -11.57 15.97 -29.91
N VAL A 478 -12.70 16.38 -29.32
CA VAL A 478 -13.17 15.86 -28.03
C VAL A 478 -13.47 14.37 -28.13
N LYS A 479 -14.10 13.90 -29.22
CA LYS A 479 -14.26 12.46 -29.48
C LYS A 479 -12.92 11.72 -29.57
N GLY A 480 -11.89 12.33 -30.16
CA GLY A 480 -10.54 11.79 -30.21
C GLY A 480 -9.92 11.61 -28.82
N CYS A 481 -9.99 12.64 -27.97
CA CYS A 481 -9.50 12.60 -26.59
C CYS A 481 -10.24 11.55 -25.76
N LEU A 482 -11.57 11.51 -25.85
CA LEU A 482 -12.41 10.57 -25.10
C LEU A 482 -12.24 9.12 -25.59
N ARG A 483 -11.99 8.90 -26.89
CA ARG A 483 -11.63 7.57 -27.44
C ARG A 483 -10.27 7.09 -26.94
N SER A 484 -9.28 7.98 -26.88
CA SER A 484 -7.96 7.66 -26.31
C SER A 484 -8.06 7.33 -24.82
N LEU A 485 -8.85 8.11 -24.07
CA LEU A 485 -9.11 7.87 -22.64
C LEU A 485 -9.81 6.52 -22.42
N ALA A 486 -10.81 6.19 -23.24
CA ALA A 486 -11.49 4.90 -23.21
C ALA A 486 -10.52 3.72 -23.45
N ASN A 487 -9.67 3.80 -24.48
CA ASN A 487 -8.70 2.76 -24.79
C ASN A 487 -7.68 2.54 -23.66
N ILE A 488 -7.28 3.60 -22.96
CA ILE A 488 -6.36 3.52 -21.82
C ILE A 488 -7.09 2.92 -20.61
N ALA A 489 -8.30 3.38 -20.28
CA ALA A 489 -9.09 2.84 -19.18
C ALA A 489 -9.33 1.33 -19.35
N LEU A 490 -9.60 0.87 -20.58
CA LEU A 490 -9.68 -0.55 -20.92
C LEU A 490 -8.35 -1.29 -20.77
N ARG A 491 -7.23 -0.66 -21.12
CA ARG A 491 -5.89 -1.23 -20.96
C ARG A 491 -5.44 -1.27 -19.50
N GLU A 492 -5.99 -0.49 -18.59
CA GLU A 492 -5.57 -0.51 -17.17
C GLU A 492 -6.63 -1.10 -16.23
N GLY A 493 -7.84 -1.43 -16.71
CA GLY A 493 -8.92 -1.97 -15.86
C GLY A 493 -9.69 -0.92 -15.07
N ASN A 494 -9.63 0.35 -15.47
CA ASN A 494 -10.23 1.46 -14.71
C ASN A 494 -11.71 1.64 -15.05
N ILE A 495 -12.56 1.00 -14.26
CA ILE A 495 -14.03 0.99 -14.42
C ILE A 495 -14.65 2.36 -14.20
N GLU A 496 -14.10 3.19 -13.31
CA GLU A 496 -14.69 4.48 -12.95
C GLU A 496 -14.64 5.47 -14.12
N ILE A 497 -13.54 5.46 -14.87
CA ILE A 497 -13.42 6.25 -16.11
C ILE A 497 -14.42 5.74 -17.17
N LEU A 498 -14.62 4.43 -17.25
CA LEU A 498 -15.54 3.84 -18.22
C LEU A 498 -17.00 4.17 -17.89
N ASP A 499 -17.38 4.15 -16.61
CA ASP A 499 -18.70 4.62 -16.14
C ASP A 499 -18.92 6.10 -16.43
N TRP A 500 -17.89 6.93 -16.20
CA TRP A 500 -17.94 8.36 -16.49
C TRP A 500 -18.14 8.62 -18.00
N LEU A 501 -17.41 7.90 -18.85
CA LEU A 501 -17.56 7.97 -20.31
C LEU A 501 -18.97 7.53 -20.74
N ASN A 502 -19.52 6.50 -20.10
CA ASN A 502 -20.87 6.00 -20.40
C ASN A 502 -21.95 7.02 -20.03
N GLN A 503 -21.80 7.73 -18.90
CA GLN A 503 -22.72 8.80 -18.46
C GLN A 503 -22.78 10.00 -19.43
N LEU A 504 -21.73 10.24 -20.21
CA LEU A 504 -21.70 11.30 -21.23
C LEU A 504 -22.46 10.92 -22.51
N GLY A 505 -23.14 9.77 -22.54
CA GLY A 505 -23.89 9.29 -23.71
C GLY A 505 -22.99 8.92 -24.89
N LEU A 506 -21.68 8.82 -24.63
CA LEU A 506 -20.73 8.28 -25.58
C LEU A 506 -20.77 6.77 -25.40
N HIS A 507 -21.77 6.15 -26.04
CA HIS A 507 -21.63 4.77 -26.51
C HIS A 507 -20.49 4.76 -27.53
N VAL A 508 -19.26 4.89 -27.05
CA VAL A 508 -18.04 4.79 -27.85
C VAL A 508 -18.15 3.46 -28.60
N GLU A 509 -17.70 3.43 -29.85
CA GLU A 509 -17.63 2.26 -30.74
C GLU A 509 -16.70 1.16 -30.17
N LEU A 510 -16.98 0.70 -28.95
CA LEU A 510 -16.33 -0.37 -28.21
C LEU A 510 -16.93 -1.73 -28.58
N HIS A 511 -17.75 -1.79 -29.65
CA HIS A 511 -18.28 -3.03 -30.25
C HIS A 511 -17.19 -3.97 -30.80
N THR A 512 -15.91 -3.68 -30.56
CA THR A 512 -14.81 -4.59 -30.88
C THR A 512 -14.63 -5.60 -29.76
N THR A 513 -14.38 -6.87 -30.09
CA THR A 513 -14.10 -7.94 -29.12
C THR A 513 -12.70 -7.84 -28.46
N ILE A 514 -11.86 -6.91 -28.94
CA ILE A 514 -10.46 -6.75 -28.51
C ILE A 514 -10.33 -6.42 -27.01
N PRO A 515 -11.05 -5.45 -26.43
CA PRO A 515 -10.95 -5.11 -25.02
C PRO A 515 -11.40 -6.25 -24.10
N ILE A 516 -12.43 -6.99 -24.51
CA ILE A 516 -12.94 -8.15 -23.78
C ILE A 516 -11.88 -9.25 -23.76
N ARG A 517 -11.24 -9.54 -24.91
CA ARG A 517 -10.11 -10.48 -24.98
C ARG A 517 -8.93 -10.05 -24.11
N GLN A 518 -8.62 -8.76 -24.05
CA GLN A 518 -7.55 -8.23 -23.18
C GLN A 518 -7.89 -8.38 -21.69
N ALA A 519 -9.13 -8.10 -21.29
CA ALA A 519 -9.60 -8.29 -19.92
C ALA A 519 -9.50 -9.76 -19.50
N VAL A 520 -9.97 -10.68 -20.35
CA VAL A 520 -9.84 -12.13 -20.13
C VAL A 520 -8.38 -12.55 -20.04
N GLY A 521 -7.53 -12.08 -20.95
CA GLY A 521 -6.11 -12.44 -20.98
C GLY A 521 -5.30 -11.99 -19.75
N ARG A 522 -5.83 -11.05 -18.96
CA ARG A 522 -5.23 -10.55 -17.72
C ARG A 522 -5.90 -11.04 -16.44
N GLY A 523 -7.04 -11.69 -16.54
CA GLY A 523 -7.81 -12.13 -15.38
C GLY A 523 -8.61 -11.03 -14.69
N ASP A 524 -8.89 -9.90 -15.36
CA ASP A 524 -9.62 -8.79 -14.76
C ASP A 524 -11.14 -9.05 -14.75
N VAL A 525 -11.59 -9.76 -13.73
CA VAL A 525 -13.01 -10.13 -13.54
C VAL A 525 -13.88 -8.91 -13.32
N LYS A 526 -13.36 -7.83 -12.72
CA LYS A 526 -14.15 -6.62 -12.46
C LYS A 526 -14.49 -5.93 -13.78
N LEU A 527 -13.52 -5.83 -14.69
CA LEU A 527 -13.75 -5.26 -16.01
C LEU A 527 -14.71 -6.13 -16.86
N LEU A 528 -14.65 -7.46 -16.72
CA LEU A 528 -15.61 -8.37 -17.37
C LEU A 528 -17.05 -8.19 -16.84
N GLN A 529 -17.21 -8.02 -15.52
CA GLN A 529 -18.50 -7.69 -14.91
C GLN A 529 -19.03 -6.35 -15.43
N TRP A 530 -18.15 -5.36 -15.57
CA TRP A 530 -18.52 -4.07 -16.12
C TRP A 530 -19.04 -4.18 -17.56
N PHE A 531 -18.34 -4.92 -18.44
CA PHE A 531 -18.84 -5.17 -19.80
C PHE A 531 -20.22 -5.83 -19.80
N TYR A 532 -20.42 -6.83 -18.94
CA TYR A 532 -21.68 -7.55 -18.86
C TYR A 532 -22.85 -6.67 -18.36
N TRP A 533 -22.64 -5.87 -17.33
CA TRP A 533 -23.66 -4.97 -16.79
C TRP A 533 -23.99 -3.80 -17.70
N ASN A 534 -23.10 -3.45 -18.63
CA ASN A 534 -23.32 -2.42 -19.65
C ASN A 534 -23.82 -3.00 -20.99
N GLU A 535 -24.38 -4.21 -20.98
CA GLU A 535 -25.01 -4.88 -22.14
C GLU A 535 -24.07 -5.10 -23.34
N PHE A 536 -22.75 -5.17 -23.13
CA PHE A 536 -21.82 -5.53 -24.19
C PHE A 536 -21.99 -7.01 -24.59
N GLU A 537 -22.08 -7.26 -25.89
CA GLU A 537 -22.25 -8.60 -26.46
C GLU A 537 -20.99 -9.47 -26.27
N LEU A 538 -21.06 -10.45 -25.36
CA LEU A 538 -20.04 -11.49 -25.17
C LEU A 538 -20.23 -12.64 -26.20
N HIS A 539 -20.17 -12.35 -27.50
CA HIS A 539 -20.42 -13.35 -28.56
C HIS A 539 -19.23 -14.23 -28.92
N ASP A 540 -18.04 -13.95 -28.38
CA ASP A 540 -16.81 -14.62 -28.78
C ASP A 540 -16.66 -15.98 -28.06
N PRO A 541 -16.83 -17.11 -28.77
CA PRO A 541 -16.81 -18.44 -28.16
C PRO A 541 -15.41 -18.83 -27.65
N ASP A 542 -14.35 -18.17 -28.11
CA ASP A 542 -12.96 -18.49 -27.77
C ASP A 542 -12.50 -17.84 -26.46
N LEU A 543 -13.33 -17.02 -25.81
CA LEU A 543 -12.94 -16.33 -24.57
C LEU A 543 -12.54 -17.32 -23.46
N LEU A 544 -13.26 -18.43 -23.33
CA LEU A 544 -12.91 -19.47 -22.35
C LEU A 544 -11.57 -20.14 -22.72
N HIS A 545 -11.32 -20.38 -24.02
CA HIS A 545 -10.05 -20.92 -24.50
C HIS A 545 -8.89 -19.95 -24.22
N LEU A 546 -9.11 -18.65 -24.41
CA LEU A 546 -8.13 -17.61 -24.13
C LEU A 546 -7.79 -17.54 -22.63
N ALA A 547 -8.81 -17.65 -21.76
CA ALA A 547 -8.62 -17.65 -20.31
C ALA A 547 -7.72 -18.81 -19.85
N VAL A 548 -7.97 -20.01 -20.39
CA VAL A 548 -7.15 -21.21 -20.12
C VAL A 548 -5.73 -21.05 -20.68
N GLN A 549 -5.59 -20.57 -21.92
CA GLN A 549 -4.27 -20.35 -22.53
C GLN A 549 -3.41 -19.33 -21.78
N LYS A 550 -4.04 -18.31 -21.17
CA LYS A 550 -3.39 -17.22 -20.41
C LYS A 550 -3.33 -17.43 -18.91
N GLU A 551 -3.74 -18.61 -18.44
CA GLU A 551 -3.58 -19.03 -17.05
C GLU A 551 -4.47 -18.28 -16.04
N GLN A 552 -5.62 -17.78 -16.50
CA GLN A 552 -6.50 -16.91 -15.72
C GLN A 552 -7.73 -17.68 -15.19
N LEU A 553 -7.58 -18.30 -14.00
CA LEU A 553 -8.61 -19.15 -13.38
C LEU A 553 -9.90 -18.40 -13.03
N ASP A 554 -9.79 -17.20 -12.45
CA ASP A 554 -10.95 -16.43 -12.00
C ASP A 554 -11.79 -15.92 -13.17
N ALA A 555 -11.14 -15.53 -14.27
CA ALA A 555 -11.82 -15.19 -15.52
C ALA A 555 -12.53 -16.42 -16.13
N ALA A 556 -11.87 -17.59 -16.14
CA ALA A 556 -12.47 -18.83 -16.65
C ALA A 556 -13.71 -19.26 -15.84
N ARG A 557 -13.64 -19.18 -14.50
CA ARG A 557 -14.78 -19.44 -13.59
C ARG A 557 -15.92 -18.48 -13.83
N TRP A 558 -15.60 -17.19 -13.99
CA TRP A 558 -16.60 -16.16 -14.25
C TRP A 558 -17.31 -16.40 -15.59
N LEU A 559 -16.56 -16.68 -16.67
CA LEU A 559 -17.12 -16.99 -17.99
C LEU A 559 -18.03 -18.23 -17.94
N SER A 560 -17.61 -19.30 -17.27
CA SER A 560 -18.42 -20.53 -17.14
C SER A 560 -19.76 -20.29 -16.45
N LYS A 561 -19.77 -19.49 -15.36
CA LYS A 561 -21.00 -19.10 -14.66
C LYS A 561 -21.98 -18.31 -15.55
N HIS A 562 -21.48 -17.62 -16.57
CA HIS A 562 -22.26 -16.80 -17.50
C HIS A 562 -22.58 -17.52 -18.83
N GLY A 563 -22.49 -18.86 -18.86
CA GLY A 563 -23.02 -19.68 -19.96
C GLY A 563 -21.99 -20.21 -20.96
N PHE A 564 -20.70 -19.91 -20.79
CA PHE A 564 -19.64 -20.49 -21.61
C PHE A 564 -19.37 -21.94 -21.19
N LYS A 565 -19.75 -22.90 -22.04
CA LYS A 565 -19.56 -24.33 -21.76
C LYS A 565 -18.13 -24.77 -22.07
N ILE A 566 -17.55 -25.55 -21.17
CA ILE A 566 -16.31 -26.30 -21.43
C ILE A 566 -16.70 -27.46 -22.35
N THR A 567 -16.44 -27.34 -23.64
CA THR A 567 -16.86 -28.34 -24.65
C THR A 567 -15.72 -29.22 -25.14
N SER A 568 -14.46 -28.79 -24.97
CA SER A 568 -13.31 -29.46 -25.57
C SER A 568 -12.37 -30.08 -24.53
N LEU A 569 -12.10 -31.37 -24.69
CA LEU A 569 -11.04 -32.09 -23.97
C LEU A 569 -9.65 -31.51 -24.29
N SER A 570 -9.49 -30.80 -25.41
CA SER A 570 -8.23 -30.11 -25.76
C SER A 570 -7.82 -29.05 -24.73
N LEU A 571 -8.78 -28.43 -24.04
CA LEU A 571 -8.50 -27.44 -22.99
C LEU A 571 -7.91 -28.11 -21.74
N ILE A 572 -8.37 -29.32 -21.43
CA ILE A 572 -7.89 -30.12 -20.32
C ILE A 572 -6.45 -30.60 -20.62
N GLU A 573 -6.21 -31.09 -21.84
CA GLU A 573 -4.86 -31.45 -22.29
C GLU A 573 -3.90 -30.25 -22.24
N GLU A 574 -4.34 -29.06 -22.67
CA GLU A 574 -3.54 -27.82 -22.63
C GLU A 574 -3.19 -27.42 -21.19
N ALA A 575 -4.15 -27.43 -20.28
CA ALA A 575 -3.92 -27.10 -18.87
C ALA A 575 -2.97 -28.10 -18.20
N GLY A 576 -3.07 -29.39 -18.57
CA GLY A 576 -2.15 -30.43 -18.13
C GLY A 576 -0.72 -30.22 -18.63
N ARG A 577 -0.55 -29.89 -19.92
CA ARG A 577 0.78 -29.62 -20.52
C ARG A 577 1.48 -28.43 -19.87
N LYS A 578 0.73 -27.44 -19.42
CA LYS A 578 1.23 -26.23 -18.75
C LYS A 578 1.37 -26.37 -17.23
N GLU A 579 1.11 -27.55 -16.66
CA GLU A 579 1.18 -27.81 -15.21
C GLU A 579 0.25 -26.94 -14.35
N MET A 580 -0.89 -26.51 -14.92
CA MET A 580 -1.83 -25.61 -14.25
C MET A 580 -2.79 -26.38 -13.32
N VAL A 581 -2.28 -26.96 -12.23
CA VAL A 581 -3.02 -27.87 -11.34
C VAL A 581 -4.39 -27.34 -10.89
N PRO A 582 -4.55 -26.08 -10.41
CA PRO A 582 -5.86 -25.56 -10.00
C PRO A 582 -6.87 -25.41 -11.14
N MET A 583 -6.39 -25.06 -12.35
CA MET A 583 -7.22 -24.96 -13.55
C MET A 583 -7.61 -26.35 -14.06
N LEU A 584 -6.67 -27.28 -14.05
CA LEU A 584 -6.86 -28.66 -14.49
C LEU A 584 -7.96 -29.34 -13.65
N ARG A 585 -7.89 -29.25 -12.32
CA ARG A 585 -8.94 -29.76 -11.42
C ARG A 585 -10.31 -29.15 -11.74
N TRP A 586 -10.36 -27.83 -11.87
CA TRP A 586 -11.60 -27.13 -12.16
C TRP A 586 -12.21 -27.53 -13.51
N LEU A 587 -11.38 -27.66 -14.55
CA LEU A 587 -11.81 -28.09 -15.89
C LEU A 587 -12.29 -29.55 -15.91
N VAL A 588 -11.67 -30.45 -15.14
CA VAL A 588 -12.11 -31.86 -15.03
C VAL A 588 -13.43 -31.97 -14.28
N GLU A 589 -13.65 -31.15 -13.24
CA GLU A 589 -14.89 -31.16 -12.47
C GLU A 589 -16.10 -30.57 -13.23
N HIS A 590 -15.87 -29.55 -14.06
CA HIS A 590 -16.94 -28.79 -14.74
C HIS A 590 -17.01 -29.05 -16.26
N GLY A 591 -16.09 -29.87 -16.78
CA GLY A 591 -15.95 -30.18 -18.20
C GLY A 591 -16.58 -31.51 -18.62
N PRO A 592 -16.35 -31.93 -19.88
CA PRO A 592 -16.81 -33.23 -20.35
C PRO A 592 -16.08 -34.37 -19.63
N PRO A 593 -16.71 -35.56 -19.51
CA PRO A 593 -16.06 -36.72 -18.91
C PRO A 593 -14.77 -37.05 -19.66
N LEU A 594 -13.71 -37.34 -18.89
CA LEU A 594 -12.40 -37.68 -19.44
C LEU A 594 -12.49 -38.98 -20.25
N ASP A 595 -11.99 -38.95 -21.48
CA ASP A 595 -11.75 -40.17 -22.22
C ASP A 595 -10.43 -40.80 -21.79
N PHE A 596 -10.31 -42.11 -22.04
CA PHE A 596 -9.12 -42.88 -21.68
C PHE A 596 -7.84 -42.30 -22.28
N GLY A 597 -7.90 -41.81 -23.53
CA GLY A 597 -6.74 -41.23 -24.23
C GLY A 597 -6.21 -39.98 -23.55
N THR A 598 -7.08 -39.05 -23.18
CA THR A 598 -6.69 -37.81 -22.47
C THR A 598 -6.21 -38.12 -21.06
N ALA A 599 -6.92 -38.98 -20.32
CA ALA A 599 -6.51 -39.40 -18.98
C ALA A 599 -5.12 -40.04 -18.98
N MET A 600 -4.84 -40.93 -19.94
CA MET A 600 -3.54 -41.59 -20.09
C MET A 600 -2.40 -40.58 -20.30
N LYS A 601 -2.57 -39.62 -21.22
CA LYS A 601 -1.55 -38.58 -21.45
C LYS A 601 -1.31 -37.74 -20.19
N LEU A 602 -2.38 -37.30 -19.54
CA LEU A 602 -2.27 -36.45 -18.35
C LEU A 602 -1.55 -37.17 -17.20
N THR A 603 -1.83 -38.47 -16.97
CA THR A 603 -1.21 -39.23 -15.88
C THR A 603 0.18 -39.78 -16.22
N VAL A 604 0.38 -40.33 -17.42
CA VAL A 604 1.61 -41.07 -17.78
C VAL A 604 2.64 -40.20 -18.49
N GLU A 605 2.20 -39.21 -19.27
CA GLU A 605 3.11 -38.29 -19.99
C GLU A 605 3.37 -36.99 -19.20
N TYR A 606 2.34 -36.44 -18.54
CA TYR A 606 2.44 -35.17 -17.80
C TYR A 606 2.45 -35.31 -16.27
N PHE A 607 2.44 -36.54 -15.74
CA PHE A 607 2.58 -36.86 -14.30
C PHE A 607 1.51 -36.27 -13.36
N HIS A 608 0.33 -35.89 -13.87
CA HIS A 608 -0.81 -35.41 -13.07
C HIS A 608 -1.62 -36.58 -12.50
N ASN A 609 -1.03 -37.31 -11.55
CA ASN A 609 -1.58 -38.56 -11.02
C ASN A 609 -2.97 -38.43 -10.39
N GLU A 610 -3.28 -37.24 -9.85
CA GLU A 610 -4.57 -36.92 -9.25
C GLU A 610 -5.75 -37.12 -10.19
N ILE A 611 -5.54 -36.98 -11.50
CA ILE A 611 -6.59 -37.17 -12.51
C ILE A 611 -7.21 -38.57 -12.44
N ALA A 612 -6.48 -39.56 -11.95
CA ALA A 612 -6.97 -40.92 -11.79
C ALA A 612 -8.27 -41.01 -10.94
N TRP A 613 -8.54 -40.04 -10.05
CA TRP A 613 -9.79 -39.99 -9.28
C TRP A 613 -11.04 -39.77 -10.14
N TRP A 614 -10.93 -39.11 -11.29
CA TRP A 614 -12.07 -38.74 -12.13
C TRP A 614 -12.32 -39.70 -13.30
N VAL A 615 -11.54 -40.77 -13.41
CA VAL A 615 -11.66 -41.79 -14.47
C VAL A 615 -12.29 -43.08 -13.93
N SER A 616 -12.93 -43.87 -14.79
CA SER A 616 -13.55 -45.13 -14.40
C SER A 616 -12.52 -46.14 -13.86
N GLU A 617 -12.95 -47.10 -13.03
CA GLU A 617 -12.05 -48.15 -12.52
C GLU A 617 -11.41 -48.96 -13.65
N SER A 618 -12.15 -49.20 -14.75
CA SER A 618 -11.63 -49.91 -15.93
C SER A 618 -10.47 -49.15 -16.60
N ASP A 619 -10.59 -47.82 -16.70
CA ASP A 619 -9.56 -46.96 -17.27
C ASP A 619 -8.35 -46.85 -16.33
N ARG A 620 -8.58 -46.75 -15.01
CA ARG A 620 -7.51 -46.78 -13.99
C ARG A 620 -6.69 -48.06 -14.09
N VAL A 621 -7.33 -49.23 -14.23
CA VAL A 621 -6.63 -50.51 -14.43
C VAL A 621 -5.73 -50.44 -15.66
N GLN A 622 -6.24 -49.92 -16.77
CA GLN A 622 -5.48 -49.83 -18.00
C GLN A 622 -4.31 -48.81 -17.91
N ILE A 623 -4.47 -47.71 -17.17
CA ILE A 623 -3.39 -46.76 -16.84
C ILE A 623 -2.30 -47.45 -16.01
N VAL A 624 -2.66 -48.26 -15.01
CA VAL A 624 -1.69 -49.04 -14.21
C VAL A 624 -0.92 -50.03 -15.07
N LEU A 625 -1.59 -50.73 -15.99
CA LEU A 625 -0.94 -51.67 -16.91
C LEU A 625 0.07 -50.98 -17.84
N GLU A 626 -0.29 -49.81 -18.39
CA GLU A 626 0.60 -49.02 -19.25
C GLU A 626 1.77 -48.43 -18.45
N ALA A 627 1.54 -47.96 -17.23
CA ALA A 627 2.58 -47.44 -16.34
C ALA A 627 3.58 -48.54 -15.91
N LEU A 628 3.11 -49.79 -15.73
CA LEU A 628 3.98 -50.97 -15.53
C LEU A 628 4.85 -51.24 -16.76
N GLN A 629 4.29 -51.13 -17.97
CA GLN A 629 5.03 -51.34 -19.22
C GLN A 629 6.07 -50.24 -19.49
N LYS A 630 5.78 -48.99 -19.12
CA LYS A 630 6.66 -47.82 -19.30
C LYS A 630 7.56 -47.52 -18.10
N GLU A 631 7.55 -48.40 -17.10
CA GLU A 631 8.35 -48.31 -15.85
C GLU A 631 8.15 -47.00 -15.06
N LYS A 632 6.93 -46.43 -15.08
CA LYS A 632 6.60 -45.14 -14.42
C LYS A 632 6.23 -45.33 -12.94
N GLN A 633 7.25 -45.42 -12.09
CA GLN A 633 7.10 -45.78 -10.66
C GLN A 633 6.25 -44.80 -9.85
N ASP A 634 6.46 -43.49 -10.01
CA ASP A 634 5.72 -42.48 -9.22
C ASP A 634 4.21 -42.52 -9.49
N VAL A 635 3.82 -42.83 -10.74
CA VAL A 635 2.43 -42.98 -11.16
C VAL A 635 1.81 -44.25 -10.55
N LEU A 636 2.56 -45.35 -10.55
CA LEU A 636 2.13 -46.63 -9.98
C LEU A 636 1.92 -46.52 -8.46
N GLY A 637 2.91 -45.99 -7.74
CA GLY A 637 2.82 -45.79 -6.30
C GLY A 637 1.65 -44.87 -5.93
N TRP A 638 1.48 -43.76 -6.65
CA TRP A 638 0.38 -42.83 -6.36
C TRP A 638 -1.00 -43.46 -6.61
N ILE A 639 -1.22 -44.12 -7.75
CA ILE A 639 -2.53 -44.71 -8.09
C ILE A 639 -2.87 -45.87 -7.17
N LEU A 640 -1.92 -46.77 -6.89
CA LEU A 640 -2.16 -47.95 -6.05
C LEU A 640 -2.40 -47.60 -4.58
N THR A 641 -1.81 -46.52 -4.08
CA THR A 641 -1.97 -46.08 -2.67
C THR A 641 -3.17 -45.17 -2.45
N ARG A 642 -3.58 -44.38 -3.45
CA ARG A 642 -4.60 -43.33 -3.28
C ARG A 642 -5.90 -43.57 -4.06
N THR A 643 -6.01 -44.66 -4.81
CA THR A 643 -7.25 -45.03 -5.51
C THR A 643 -7.72 -46.42 -5.12
N ARG A 644 -9.04 -46.61 -5.01
CA ARG A 644 -9.65 -47.90 -4.66
C ARG A 644 -10.00 -48.69 -5.92
N PHE A 645 -9.69 -49.98 -5.87
CA PHE A 645 -10.10 -50.98 -6.86
C PHE A 645 -11.03 -51.97 -6.19
N GLU A 646 -12.34 -51.84 -6.41
CA GLU A 646 -13.35 -52.65 -5.71
C GLU A 646 -13.61 -53.98 -6.44
N ASN A 647 -13.39 -54.03 -7.76
CA ASN A 647 -13.67 -55.21 -8.54
C ASN A 647 -12.53 -56.23 -8.45
N VAL A 648 -12.84 -57.44 -8.01
CA VAL A 648 -11.89 -58.57 -7.89
C VAL A 648 -11.21 -58.88 -9.23
N SER A 649 -11.90 -58.69 -10.35
CA SER A 649 -11.32 -58.89 -11.69
C SER A 649 -10.29 -57.81 -12.05
N SER A 650 -10.50 -56.55 -11.65
CA SER A 650 -9.53 -55.46 -11.78
C SER A 650 -8.26 -55.77 -10.97
N GLN A 651 -8.45 -56.19 -9.72
CA GLN A 651 -7.35 -56.55 -8.82
C GLN A 651 -6.53 -57.74 -9.35
N GLN A 652 -7.20 -58.77 -9.88
CA GLN A 652 -6.54 -59.93 -10.47
C GLN A 652 -5.71 -59.53 -11.71
N ARG A 653 -6.24 -58.67 -12.58
CA ARG A 653 -5.51 -58.19 -13.77
C ARG A 653 -4.24 -57.41 -13.41
N ILE A 654 -4.33 -56.53 -12.41
CA ILE A 654 -3.17 -55.77 -11.91
C ILE A 654 -2.14 -56.71 -11.29
N ARG A 655 -2.59 -57.66 -10.45
CA ARG A 655 -1.73 -58.67 -9.80
C ARG A 655 -0.99 -59.53 -10.83
N ASP A 656 -1.69 -60.02 -11.85
CA ASP A 656 -1.11 -60.84 -12.92
C ASP A 656 -0.08 -60.05 -13.74
N ALA A 657 -0.29 -58.73 -13.91
CA ALA A 657 0.64 -57.87 -14.63
C ALA A 657 1.90 -57.57 -13.81
N ILE A 658 1.76 -57.30 -12.51
CA ILE A 658 2.90 -57.11 -11.59
C ILE A 658 3.77 -58.37 -11.57
N GLN A 659 3.18 -59.57 -11.56
CA GLN A 659 3.93 -60.84 -11.59
C GLN A 659 4.72 -61.08 -12.88
N ARG A 660 4.30 -60.46 -13.98
CA ARG A 660 4.98 -60.55 -15.28
C ARG A 660 5.99 -59.41 -15.50
N ALA A 661 6.09 -58.46 -14.57
CA ALA A 661 7.02 -57.35 -14.66
C ALA A 661 8.46 -57.81 -14.36
N PRO A 662 9.48 -57.05 -14.83
CA PRO A 662 10.87 -57.27 -14.46
C PRO A 662 11.09 -57.36 -12.95
N GLU A 663 12.02 -58.22 -12.51
CA GLU A 663 12.31 -58.48 -11.09
C GLU A 663 12.73 -57.21 -10.33
N SER A 664 13.36 -56.25 -11.01
CA SER A 664 13.71 -54.92 -10.48
C SER A 664 12.50 -54.06 -10.09
N ILE A 665 11.36 -54.22 -10.80
CA ILE A 665 10.12 -53.50 -10.53
C ILE A 665 9.34 -54.18 -9.42
N ILE A 666 9.32 -55.52 -9.40
CA ILE A 666 8.66 -56.31 -8.36
C ILE A 666 9.26 -56.00 -6.98
N LEU A 667 10.59 -56.04 -6.86
CA LEU A 667 11.28 -55.76 -5.59
C LEU A 667 11.00 -54.35 -5.07
N ARG A 668 10.90 -53.35 -5.94
CA ARG A 668 10.63 -51.95 -5.55
C ARG A 668 9.18 -51.69 -5.21
N ILE A 669 8.23 -52.29 -5.93
CA ILE A 669 6.81 -52.25 -5.58
C ILE A 669 6.59 -52.94 -4.22
N GLU A 670 7.30 -54.05 -3.96
CA GLU A 670 7.32 -54.71 -2.64
C GLU A 670 7.90 -53.80 -1.54
N GLU A 671 8.99 -53.06 -1.80
CA GLU A 671 9.53 -52.07 -0.85
C GLU A 671 8.56 -50.91 -0.56
N ASP A 672 7.93 -50.32 -1.58
CA ASP A 672 7.10 -49.11 -1.43
C ASP A 672 5.68 -49.39 -0.86
N LEU A 673 5.12 -50.60 -1.09
CA LEU A 673 3.73 -50.91 -0.76
C LEU A 673 3.55 -51.97 0.33
N SER A 674 4.60 -52.67 0.77
CA SER A 674 4.48 -53.77 1.74
C SER A 674 3.95 -53.35 3.13
N ASP A 675 4.24 -52.11 3.53
CA ASP A 675 3.80 -51.53 4.81
C ASP A 675 2.34 -51.01 4.78
N LEU A 676 1.72 -50.91 3.60
CA LEU A 676 0.36 -50.38 3.44
C LEU A 676 -0.67 -51.51 3.36
N GLU A 677 -1.46 -51.68 4.44
CA GLU A 677 -2.57 -52.66 4.55
C GLU A 677 -3.50 -52.67 3.32
N GLU A 678 -3.79 -51.49 2.76
CA GLU A 678 -4.71 -51.30 1.64
C GLU A 678 -4.17 -51.83 0.29
N CYS A 679 -2.86 -52.04 0.18
CA CYS A 679 -2.18 -52.51 -1.05
C CYS A 679 -1.74 -53.97 -0.98
N LYS A 680 -1.97 -54.67 0.14
CA LYS A 680 -1.56 -56.08 0.33
C LYS A 680 -2.15 -57.05 -0.70
N TRP A 681 -3.29 -56.72 -1.30
CA TRP A 681 -3.91 -57.52 -2.37
C TRP A 681 -3.08 -57.54 -3.66
N CYS A 682 -2.16 -56.60 -3.87
CA CYS A 682 -1.27 -56.58 -5.02
C CYS A 682 -0.27 -57.75 -5.00
N PHE A 683 -0.02 -58.34 -3.82
CA PHE A 683 0.94 -59.42 -3.62
C PHE A 683 0.23 -60.75 -3.32
N LEU A 684 0.86 -61.87 -3.73
CA LEU A 684 0.42 -63.19 -3.28
C LEU A 684 0.87 -63.42 -1.83
N PRO A 685 0.10 -64.15 -1.01
CA PRO A 685 0.59 -64.63 0.29
C PRO A 685 1.91 -65.37 0.10
N THR A 686 2.92 -64.99 0.88
CA THR A 686 4.32 -65.48 0.86
C THR A 686 4.50 -67.00 1.04
N ASN A 687 3.41 -67.76 1.10
CA ASN A 687 3.41 -69.22 1.21
C ASN A 687 3.45 -69.98 -0.13
N LYS A 688 3.69 -69.34 -1.28
CA LYS A 688 3.93 -70.08 -2.55
C LYS A 688 5.35 -69.96 -3.12
N ARG A 689 6.13 -68.92 -2.81
CA ARG A 689 7.55 -68.88 -3.24
C ARG A 689 8.42 -69.93 -2.53
N ARG A 690 8.14 -70.25 -1.26
CA ARG A 690 8.90 -71.29 -0.52
C ARG A 690 8.59 -72.74 -0.90
N TYR A 691 7.42 -73.03 -1.49
CA TYR A 691 7.10 -74.40 -1.92
C TYR A 691 7.66 -74.73 -3.31
N SER A 692 7.82 -73.72 -4.18
CA SER A 692 8.44 -73.90 -5.51
C SER A 692 9.95 -74.18 -5.44
N GLU A 693 10.66 -73.64 -4.44
CA GLU A 693 12.08 -73.91 -4.24
C GLU A 693 12.35 -75.22 -3.47
N MET A 694 11.39 -75.73 -2.69
CA MET A 694 11.52 -77.03 -2.00
C MET A 694 11.09 -78.23 -2.85
N GLU A 695 10.24 -78.07 -3.88
CA GLU A 695 9.86 -79.16 -4.80
C GLU A 695 10.84 -79.38 -5.97
N LEU A 696 11.86 -78.53 -6.13
CA LEU A 696 12.95 -78.73 -7.10
C LEU A 696 14.24 -79.29 -6.46
N ALA A 697 14.22 -79.60 -5.16
CA ALA A 697 15.37 -80.11 -4.40
C ALA A 697 15.09 -81.40 -3.62
N SER A 698 14.11 -82.21 -4.03
CA SER A 698 13.82 -83.55 -3.49
C SER A 698 13.56 -84.58 -4.57
#